data_AF-K9F5K2-F1
#
_entry.id   AF-K9F5K2-F1
#
_cell.length_a   1.000
_cell.length_b   1.000
_cell.length_c   1.000
_cell.angle_alpha   90.00
_cell.angle_beta   90.00
_cell.angle_gamma   90.00
#
_symmetry.space_group_name_H-M   'P 1'
#
loop_
_entity.id
_entity.type
_entity.pdbx_description
1 polymer ?
#
loop_
_entity_poly.entity_id
_entity_poly.type
_entity_poly.pdbx_seq_one_letter_code
_entity_poly.pdbx_strand_id
1 'polypeptide(L)'
;MRLSISTIVCFAIAPALANCPYARDAGTKVDHLANPHGQLPSDTILSKSTDFVSPTPSAAAGKKGLLLMNRIAPGTSELYIANADGTDERPLLADPGYEYHAEFSPDGNWISFTSERDGDGNSDIWRVRPDGSDLQPIVKSPAAEDSVVISPNGKLAAYVSTANNYNANIWVKDLETGAEWNITDTPANRPDEDMMHGNFRPAWSPDGNWLAFSSDRNTKWDGHGNLTYLGLAGWEHTQELSIYIIRPDGSDLRRVANRTYHCLGSPKWSPDGNRLIFYEMTRNETWDAHRPEIVADANSTIVSVEINGQDRRVEVGGAGVKTYPQYVTNSTIGYHLKGGDKEGLYLTNGTYLNVTIRSPSWSPDGKYVVYEKIDWSIRPLFKKLYSWDSDWEYRFTDVFPQLSSDDRVALTERQLGNSSIATFHLEDMELSLLYKPNDTSLLDTTLIQEGLGGAYSPSWSPDGEWVVFGVGAWFEARDWRGGWIVRSTATGSYVEVLTTSSLWINESKNLNTGFPSFSHDGKQVVYRVWGADTAKYGDETEIGLRILDLDTREITQLTSGWDNLPSFSPDGEFIVFTRKVSSSNYEVCTIRPDGTDFRILTSSGANDAHAVWRQDGKIMWSSGMYGFQYECALYDDTFQPYGQIMIMDSDGSNKRALTNSIWEDSMPLFLPNDWF
;
A
#
# COMPACT_ATOMS: atom_id res chain seq x y z
N MET A 1 -52.63 -10.73 19.71
CA MET A 1 -53.44 -11.52 18.76
C MET A 1 -53.00 -11.14 17.35
N ARG A 2 -52.35 -12.09 16.66
CA ARG A 2 -52.19 -12.26 15.20
C ARG A 2 -51.67 -11.10 14.31
N LEU A 3 -50.43 -11.30 13.84
CA LEU A 3 -49.96 -11.35 12.44
C LEU A 3 -50.62 -10.43 11.38
N SER A 4 -49.76 -9.70 10.66
CA SER A 4 -49.76 -9.73 9.19
C SER A 4 -48.38 -9.37 8.64
N ILE A 5 -47.73 -10.39 8.06
CA ILE A 5 -46.54 -10.33 7.22
C ILE A 5 -46.99 -9.87 5.83
N SER A 6 -46.25 -8.96 5.20
CA SER A 6 -46.32 -8.77 3.76
C SER A 6 -44.90 -8.65 3.21
N THR A 7 -44.55 -9.71 2.50
CA THR A 7 -43.34 -9.97 1.75
C THR A 7 -43.10 -8.87 0.72
N ILE A 8 -41.93 -8.24 0.73
CA ILE A 8 -41.40 -7.51 -0.42
C ILE A 8 -40.09 -8.18 -0.84
N VAL A 9 -40.08 -8.46 -2.13
CA VAL A 9 -39.12 -9.18 -2.95
C VAL A 9 -37.69 -8.64 -2.77
N CYS A 10 -36.76 -9.55 -2.54
CA CYS A 10 -35.32 -9.29 -2.52
C CYS A 10 -34.85 -8.82 -3.91
N PHE A 11 -34.34 -7.58 -3.98
CA PHE A 11 -33.23 -7.27 -4.87
C PHE A 11 -31.96 -7.37 -4.04
N ALA A 12 -31.21 -8.46 -4.23
CA ALA A 12 -29.84 -8.56 -3.73
C ALA A 12 -28.97 -7.64 -4.59
N ILE A 13 -28.73 -6.43 -4.11
CA ILE A 13 -27.60 -5.60 -4.54
C ILE A 13 -26.46 -6.05 -3.63
N ALA A 14 -25.49 -6.75 -4.19
CA ALA A 14 -24.26 -7.09 -3.49
C ALA A 14 -23.48 -5.78 -3.25
N PRO A 15 -23.11 -5.41 -2.01
CA PRO A 15 -22.09 -4.41 -1.82
C PRO A 15 -20.74 -5.06 -2.11
N ALA A 16 -20.03 -4.53 -3.09
CA ALA A 16 -18.64 -4.87 -3.44
C ALA A 16 -17.63 -4.62 -2.30
N LEU A 17 -18.08 -4.15 -1.13
CA LEU A 17 -17.27 -3.90 0.07
C LEU A 17 -16.97 -5.15 0.90
N ALA A 18 -17.66 -6.28 0.66
CA ALA A 18 -17.45 -7.52 1.42
C ALA A 18 -16.20 -8.33 1.02
N ASN A 19 -15.48 -7.90 -0.01
CA ASN A 19 -14.30 -8.60 -0.53
C ASN A 19 -12.96 -7.91 -0.21
N CYS A 20 -12.97 -6.77 0.50
CA CYS A 20 -11.72 -6.22 1.00
C CYS A 20 -11.28 -7.04 2.24
N PRO A 21 -10.10 -7.70 2.23
CA PRO A 21 -9.65 -8.47 3.37
C PRO A 21 -9.38 -7.61 4.62
N TYR A 22 -9.48 -6.27 4.52
CA TYR A 22 -9.14 -5.29 5.55
C TYR A 22 -10.33 -4.47 6.10
N ALA A 23 -11.56 -4.68 5.58
CA ALA A 23 -12.74 -3.91 6.00
C ALA A 23 -13.44 -4.50 7.25
N ARG A 24 -13.85 -3.61 8.17
CA ARG A 24 -14.55 -3.94 9.42
C ARG A 24 -16.06 -3.89 9.27
N ASP A 25 -16.77 -4.79 9.96
CA ASP A 25 -18.15 -4.58 10.39
C ASP A 25 -18.21 -4.80 11.91
N ALA A 26 -18.86 -3.89 12.63
CA ALA A 26 -18.72 -3.80 14.08
C ALA A 26 -19.83 -4.56 14.83
N GLY A 27 -19.44 -5.62 15.53
CA GLY A 27 -20.03 -5.92 16.83
C GLY A 27 -20.15 -7.39 17.16
N THR A 28 -19.60 -7.78 18.30
CA THR A 28 -20.24 -8.72 19.23
C THR A 28 -19.50 -8.77 20.57
N LYS A 29 -20.24 -9.09 21.64
CA LYS A 29 -19.72 -9.37 22.99
C LYS A 29 -19.44 -10.86 23.13
N VAL A 30 -18.26 -11.31 23.54
CA VAL A 30 -18.11 -12.64 24.16
C VAL A 30 -16.90 -12.81 25.10
N ASP A 31 -17.19 -13.56 26.16
CA ASP A 31 -16.43 -14.44 27.07
C ASP A 31 -15.01 -14.14 27.58
N HIS A 32 -14.81 -14.52 28.85
CA HIS A 32 -13.60 -14.34 29.64
C HIS A 32 -12.99 -15.68 30.03
N LEU A 33 -12.22 -16.33 29.14
CA LEU A 33 -11.35 -17.43 29.52
C LEU A 33 -10.06 -17.42 28.68
N ALA A 34 -8.91 -17.22 29.33
CA ALA A 34 -7.60 -17.60 28.81
C ALA A 34 -6.78 -18.22 29.95
N ASN A 35 -6.22 -19.39 29.69
CA ASN A 35 -5.53 -20.25 30.66
C ASN A 35 -4.01 -20.03 30.55
N PRO A 36 -3.23 -19.94 31.64
CA PRO A 36 -1.77 -19.90 31.56
C PRO A 36 -1.21 -21.24 31.06
N HIS A 37 -0.34 -21.18 30.04
CA HIS A 37 0.44 -22.30 29.48
C HIS A 37 -0.32 -23.64 29.40
N GLY A 38 -1.27 -23.72 28.47
CA GLY A 38 -2.00 -24.95 28.18
C GLY A 38 -1.44 -25.69 26.96
N GLN A 39 -1.29 -27.01 27.08
CA GLN A 39 -1.22 -27.90 25.92
C GLN A 39 -2.62 -28.02 25.32
N LEU A 40 -2.76 -27.85 24.01
CA LEU A 40 -4.00 -28.12 23.29
C LEU A 40 -3.89 -29.52 22.67
N PRO A 41 -4.72 -30.50 23.07
CA PRO A 41 -4.84 -31.74 22.32
C PRO A 41 -5.55 -31.45 20.99
N SER A 42 -4.96 -31.83 19.86
CA SER A 42 -5.63 -31.80 18.57
C SER A 42 -5.95 -33.22 18.09
N ASP A 43 -7.22 -33.44 17.76
CA ASP A 43 -7.61 -34.52 16.86
C ASP A 43 -7.16 -34.10 15.45
N THR A 44 -6.00 -34.63 15.03
CA THR A 44 -5.49 -34.74 13.66
C THR A 44 -6.04 -33.74 12.62
N ILE A 45 -5.38 -32.58 12.46
CA ILE A 45 -5.62 -31.69 11.32
C ILE A 45 -4.85 -32.25 10.13
N LEU A 46 -5.51 -33.08 9.31
CA LEU A 46 -5.09 -33.33 7.94
C LEU A 46 -6.30 -33.11 7.04
N SER A 47 -6.41 -31.90 6.50
CA SER A 47 -6.93 -31.74 5.15
C SER A 47 -5.84 -31.05 4.35
N LYS A 48 -5.01 -31.83 3.65
CA LYS A 48 -4.32 -31.32 2.46
C LYS A 48 -5.42 -30.70 1.60
N SER A 49 -5.35 -29.38 1.36
CA SER A 49 -6.15 -28.79 0.30
C SER A 49 -5.49 -29.24 -1.00
N THR A 50 -6.05 -30.24 -1.67
CA THR A 50 -5.43 -30.89 -2.84
C THR A 50 -5.66 -30.17 -4.16
N ASP A 51 -6.27 -28.98 -4.17
CA ASP A 51 -6.81 -28.41 -5.41
C ASP A 51 -6.07 -27.14 -5.90
N PHE A 52 -4.74 -27.09 -5.73
CA PHE A 52 -3.89 -26.15 -6.47
C PHE A 52 -2.71 -26.88 -7.11
N VAL A 53 -2.93 -27.49 -8.28
CA VAL A 53 -1.83 -27.87 -9.18
C VAL A 53 -1.47 -26.63 -10.02
N SER A 54 -0.70 -25.72 -9.42
CA SER A 54 0.06 -24.74 -10.21
C SER A 54 1.38 -25.41 -10.63
N PRO A 55 1.85 -25.26 -11.88
CA PRO A 55 3.17 -25.75 -12.26
C PRO A 55 4.23 -25.09 -11.38
N THR A 56 5.17 -25.90 -10.85
CA THR A 56 6.33 -25.46 -10.05
C THR A 56 7.01 -24.27 -10.74
N PRO A 57 6.89 -23.04 -10.22
CA PRO A 57 7.52 -21.88 -10.81
C PRO A 57 9.02 -21.92 -10.49
N SER A 58 9.81 -22.42 -11.43
CA SER A 58 11.27 -22.22 -11.42
C SER A 58 11.60 -20.86 -12.05
N ALA A 59 12.70 -20.25 -11.60
CA ALA A 59 13.21 -19.04 -12.23
C ALA A 59 13.60 -19.34 -13.69
N ALA A 60 13.34 -18.40 -14.60
CA ALA A 60 13.77 -18.52 -15.99
C ALA A 60 15.30 -18.74 -16.10
N ALA A 61 15.73 -19.46 -17.14
CA ALA A 61 17.15 -19.74 -17.39
C ALA A 61 18.01 -18.46 -17.41
N GLY A 62 19.17 -18.50 -16.73
CA GLY A 62 20.09 -17.37 -16.61
C GLY A 62 19.81 -16.42 -15.44
N LYS A 63 18.70 -16.61 -14.72
CA LYS A 63 18.43 -15.91 -13.46
C LYS A 63 19.20 -16.55 -12.30
N LYS A 64 19.51 -15.76 -11.28
CA LYS A 64 20.11 -16.21 -10.01
C LYS A 64 19.10 -16.89 -9.09
N GLY A 65 17.81 -16.72 -9.33
CA GLY A 65 16.72 -17.30 -8.53
C GLY A 65 15.46 -16.45 -8.57
N LEU A 66 14.60 -16.62 -7.57
CA LEU A 66 13.37 -15.84 -7.39
C LEU A 66 13.53 -14.76 -6.33
N LEU A 67 12.82 -13.64 -6.52
CA LEU A 67 12.44 -12.74 -5.44
C LEU A 67 10.94 -12.90 -5.24
N LEU A 68 10.54 -13.44 -4.10
CA LEU A 68 9.15 -13.41 -3.68
C LEU A 68 8.86 -12.06 -3.02
N MET A 69 7.74 -11.44 -3.36
CA MET A 69 7.27 -10.22 -2.70
C MET A 69 5.74 -10.15 -2.67
N ASN A 70 5.22 -9.48 -1.67
CA ASN A 70 3.82 -9.08 -1.66
C ASN A 70 3.64 -7.76 -2.40
N ARG A 71 2.43 -7.57 -2.97
CA ARG A 71 2.00 -6.30 -3.55
C ARG A 71 0.58 -5.99 -3.09
N ILE A 72 0.39 -4.81 -2.52
CA ILE A 72 -0.92 -4.29 -2.13
C ILE A 72 -1.36 -3.28 -3.20
N ALA A 73 -2.17 -3.78 -4.13
CA ALA A 73 -2.77 -3.05 -5.24
C ALA A 73 -4.03 -3.78 -5.69
N PRO A 74 -4.98 -3.12 -6.39
CA PRO A 74 -6.11 -3.81 -7.01
C PRO A 74 -5.62 -5.03 -7.81
N GLY A 75 -6.42 -6.09 -7.85
CA GLY A 75 -6.17 -7.31 -8.61
C GLY A 75 -6.27 -7.10 -10.12
N THR A 76 -7.19 -6.24 -10.53
CA THR A 76 -7.37 -5.77 -11.90
C THR A 76 -7.74 -4.29 -11.93
N SER A 77 -7.35 -3.59 -12.99
CA SER A 77 -7.91 -2.28 -13.36
C SER A 77 -8.18 -2.27 -14.86
N GLU A 78 -9.38 -1.89 -15.26
CA GLU A 78 -9.83 -1.88 -16.65
C GLU A 78 -10.43 -0.53 -17.03
N LEU A 79 -10.11 -0.04 -18.24
CA LEU A 79 -10.68 1.19 -18.75
C LEU A 79 -12.02 0.96 -19.46
N TYR A 80 -12.98 1.82 -19.14
CA TYR A 80 -14.30 1.90 -19.76
C TYR A 80 -14.49 3.28 -20.38
N ILE A 81 -15.28 3.32 -21.45
CA ILE A 81 -15.74 4.56 -22.09
C ILE A 81 -17.27 4.53 -22.16
N ALA A 82 -17.89 5.66 -21.88
CA ALA A 82 -19.33 5.87 -21.95
C ALA A 82 -19.65 7.25 -22.53
N ASN A 83 -20.92 7.48 -22.88
CA ASN A 83 -21.42 8.84 -23.04
C ASN A 83 -21.32 9.58 -21.70
N ALA A 84 -21.23 10.91 -21.73
CA ALA A 84 -21.07 11.73 -20.51
C ALA A 84 -22.28 11.66 -19.55
N ASP A 85 -23.41 11.15 -20.02
CA ASP A 85 -24.61 10.82 -19.23
C ASP A 85 -24.65 9.35 -18.76
N GLY A 86 -23.57 8.60 -18.94
CA GLY A 86 -23.39 7.21 -18.50
C GLY A 86 -24.01 6.17 -19.41
N THR A 87 -24.69 6.57 -20.50
CA THR A 87 -25.22 5.61 -21.47
C THR A 87 -24.13 5.05 -22.37
N ASP A 88 -24.42 3.91 -23.02
CA ASP A 88 -23.51 3.22 -23.95
C ASP A 88 -22.12 2.90 -23.36
N GLU A 89 -22.06 2.59 -22.07
CA GLU A 89 -20.83 2.11 -21.42
C GLU A 89 -20.34 0.82 -22.09
N ARG A 90 -19.03 0.78 -22.35
CA ARG A 90 -18.31 -0.42 -22.80
C ARG A 90 -16.86 -0.41 -22.36
N PRO A 91 -16.19 -1.57 -22.30
CA PRO A 91 -14.74 -1.62 -22.20
C PRO A 91 -14.08 -0.81 -23.33
N LEU A 92 -13.00 -0.11 -23.02
CA LEU A 92 -12.21 0.64 -24.00
C LEU A 92 -11.33 -0.30 -24.82
N LEU A 93 -10.76 -1.32 -24.18
CA LEU A 93 -9.84 -2.29 -24.79
C LEU A 93 -10.50 -3.68 -24.88
N ALA A 94 -10.14 -4.43 -25.92
CA ALA A 94 -10.58 -5.82 -26.07
C ALA A 94 -9.81 -6.78 -25.13
N ASP A 95 -8.50 -6.51 -24.95
CA ASP A 95 -7.60 -7.30 -24.12
C ASP A 95 -6.94 -6.37 -23.07
N PRO A 96 -7.54 -6.24 -21.87
CA PRO A 96 -6.97 -5.43 -20.79
C PRO A 96 -5.74 -6.12 -20.18
N GLY A 97 -4.75 -5.33 -19.78
CA GLY A 97 -3.54 -5.79 -19.06
C GLY A 97 -3.59 -5.42 -17.59
N TYR A 98 -3.74 -4.12 -17.33
CA TYR A 98 -4.00 -3.44 -16.06
C TYR A 98 -3.88 -1.94 -16.39
N GLU A 99 -4.98 -1.21 -16.54
CA GLU A 99 -4.98 0.15 -17.09
C GLU A 99 -5.66 1.18 -16.19
N TYR A 100 -5.05 2.35 -16.08
CA TYR A 100 -5.54 3.41 -15.20
C TYR A 100 -5.12 4.81 -15.69
N HIS A 101 -5.68 5.84 -15.05
CA HIS A 101 -5.36 7.28 -15.26
C HIS A 101 -5.49 7.74 -16.72
N ALA A 102 -6.58 7.37 -17.38
CA ALA A 102 -6.84 7.76 -18.76
C ALA A 102 -7.17 9.25 -18.93
N GLU A 103 -6.73 9.83 -20.03
CA GLU A 103 -7.00 11.22 -20.44
C GLU A 103 -7.22 11.29 -21.95
N PHE A 104 -8.20 12.08 -22.39
CA PHE A 104 -8.39 12.38 -23.81
C PHE A 104 -7.32 13.34 -24.35
N SER A 105 -6.89 13.15 -25.59
CA SER A 105 -6.12 14.16 -26.31
C SER A 105 -6.96 15.41 -26.59
N PRO A 106 -6.34 16.60 -26.75
CA PRO A 106 -7.07 17.84 -27.02
C PRO A 106 -7.93 17.84 -28.29
N ASP A 107 -7.58 17.01 -29.28
CA ASP A 107 -8.34 16.81 -30.50
C ASP A 107 -9.42 15.71 -30.40
N GLY A 108 -9.52 15.02 -29.25
CA GLY A 108 -10.47 13.93 -28.98
C GLY A 108 -10.20 12.64 -29.76
N ASN A 109 -9.12 12.59 -30.56
CA ASN A 109 -8.84 11.47 -31.45
C ASN A 109 -8.06 10.32 -30.78
N TRP A 110 -7.56 10.55 -29.57
CA TRP A 110 -6.79 9.60 -28.78
C TRP A 110 -7.22 9.65 -27.32
N ILE A 111 -7.02 8.53 -26.64
CA ILE A 111 -7.06 8.40 -25.19
C ILE A 111 -5.68 7.87 -24.78
N SER A 112 -4.97 8.61 -23.95
CA SER A 112 -3.70 8.20 -23.35
C SER A 112 -3.92 7.72 -21.93
N PHE A 113 -3.16 6.72 -21.48
CA PHE A 113 -3.36 6.08 -20.18
C PHE A 113 -2.10 5.36 -19.72
N THR A 114 -2.08 4.96 -18.45
CA THR A 114 -1.03 4.15 -17.86
C THR A 114 -1.40 2.67 -17.93
N SER A 115 -0.44 1.80 -18.22
CA SER A 115 -0.67 0.36 -18.37
C SER A 115 0.50 -0.47 -17.87
N GLU A 116 0.19 -1.53 -17.12
CA GLU A 116 1.17 -2.54 -16.66
C GLU A 116 1.25 -3.77 -17.58
N ARG A 117 0.81 -3.63 -18.84
CA ARG A 117 0.74 -4.74 -19.81
C ARG A 117 2.09 -5.38 -20.15
N ASP A 118 3.20 -4.64 -20.01
CA ASP A 118 4.55 -5.15 -20.26
C ASP A 118 5.13 -5.85 -19.01
N GLY A 119 4.39 -5.86 -17.90
CA GLY A 119 4.63 -6.69 -16.72
C GLY A 119 3.93 -6.11 -15.48
N ASP A 120 3.18 -6.96 -14.74
CA ASP A 120 2.47 -6.57 -13.51
C ASP A 120 3.43 -5.85 -12.54
N GLY A 121 3.19 -4.56 -12.33
CA GLY A 121 3.98 -3.63 -11.52
C GLY A 121 4.72 -2.54 -12.28
N ASN A 122 4.96 -2.70 -13.58
CA ASN A 122 5.68 -1.71 -14.38
C ASN A 122 4.70 -0.81 -15.12
N SER A 123 4.55 0.41 -14.62
CA SER A 123 3.68 1.42 -15.20
C SER A 123 4.33 2.04 -16.44
N ASP A 124 3.81 1.74 -17.63
CA ASP A 124 4.19 2.37 -18.90
C ASP A 124 3.06 3.25 -19.45
N ILE A 125 3.38 4.18 -20.35
CA ILE A 125 2.39 5.09 -20.93
C ILE A 125 2.02 4.65 -22.35
N TRP A 126 0.71 4.54 -22.59
CA TRP A 126 0.13 4.10 -23.85
C TRP A 126 -0.94 5.06 -24.37
N ARG A 127 -1.33 4.91 -25.63
CA ARG A 127 -2.53 5.55 -26.20
C ARG A 127 -3.29 4.61 -27.11
N VAL A 128 -4.59 4.88 -27.25
CA VAL A 128 -5.53 4.14 -28.08
C VAL A 128 -6.54 5.11 -28.71
N ARG A 129 -7.16 4.72 -29.82
CA ARG A 129 -8.33 5.43 -30.35
C ARG A 129 -9.54 5.23 -29.43
N PRO A 130 -10.51 6.16 -29.40
CA PRO A 130 -11.72 5.99 -28.60
C PRO A 130 -12.53 4.73 -28.91
N ASP A 131 -12.39 4.15 -30.11
CA ASP A 131 -13.01 2.88 -30.50
C ASP A 131 -12.23 1.62 -30.05
N GLY A 132 -11.10 1.79 -29.37
CA GLY A 132 -10.23 0.72 -28.90
C GLY A 132 -9.14 0.28 -29.89
N SER A 133 -9.08 0.88 -31.09
CA SER A 133 -8.10 0.53 -32.12
C SER A 133 -6.76 1.30 -32.00
N ASP A 134 -5.74 0.87 -32.74
CA ASP A 134 -4.45 1.57 -32.92
C ASP A 134 -3.68 1.83 -31.60
N LEU A 135 -3.75 0.85 -30.71
CA LEU A 135 -3.08 0.82 -29.43
C LEU A 135 -1.55 0.82 -29.59
N GLN A 136 -0.89 1.81 -28.98
CA GLN A 136 0.56 2.00 -29.12
C GLN A 136 1.19 2.64 -27.87
N PRO A 137 2.48 2.35 -27.60
CA PRO A 137 3.19 2.95 -26.48
C PRO A 137 3.60 4.40 -26.80
N ILE A 138 3.71 5.22 -25.76
CA ILE A 138 4.30 6.58 -25.80
C ILE A 138 5.64 6.56 -25.05
N VAL A 139 5.67 6.04 -23.83
CA VAL A 139 6.86 5.94 -22.97
C VAL A 139 6.91 4.53 -22.40
N LYS A 140 8.08 3.92 -22.46
CA LYS A 140 8.33 2.65 -21.78
C LYS A 140 9.67 2.68 -21.08
N SER A 141 9.68 2.39 -19.79
CA SER A 141 10.91 2.36 -19.02
C SER A 141 10.72 1.50 -17.76
N PRO A 142 11.82 1.15 -17.04
CA PRO A 142 11.72 0.52 -15.73
C PRO A 142 11.29 1.48 -14.59
N ALA A 143 11.04 2.75 -14.89
CA ALA A 143 10.49 3.70 -13.93
C ALA A 143 8.96 3.59 -13.87
N ALA A 144 8.36 4.15 -12.83
CA ALA A 144 6.92 4.34 -12.78
C ALA A 144 6.56 5.54 -13.67
N GLU A 145 6.02 5.27 -14.85
CA GLU A 145 5.52 6.28 -15.80
C GLU A 145 4.01 6.41 -15.65
N ASP A 146 3.49 7.63 -15.42
CA ASP A 146 2.07 7.80 -15.07
C ASP A 146 1.49 9.17 -15.48
N SER A 147 0.14 9.30 -15.43
CA SER A 147 -0.60 10.57 -15.49
C SER A 147 -0.23 11.46 -16.68
N VAL A 148 -0.24 10.88 -17.88
CA VAL A 148 0.12 11.57 -19.12
C VAL A 148 -0.97 12.53 -19.61
N VAL A 149 -0.54 13.70 -20.11
CA VAL A 149 -1.40 14.67 -20.80
C VAL A 149 -0.74 15.19 -22.08
N ILE A 150 -1.52 15.29 -23.15
CA ILE A 150 -1.04 15.78 -24.45
C ILE A 150 -1.24 17.29 -24.56
N SER A 151 -0.21 18.00 -25.03
CA SER A 151 -0.25 19.44 -25.25
C SER A 151 -1.31 19.84 -26.29
N PRO A 152 -1.88 21.07 -26.23
CA PRO A 152 -2.96 21.50 -27.12
C PRO A 152 -2.66 21.40 -28.62
N ASN A 153 -1.39 21.50 -28.99
CA ASN A 153 -0.94 21.39 -30.38
C ASN A 153 -0.60 19.94 -30.80
N GLY A 154 -0.71 18.97 -29.90
CA GLY A 154 -0.46 17.54 -30.13
C GLY A 154 1.02 17.15 -30.26
N LYS A 155 1.98 18.04 -29.99
CA LYS A 155 3.41 17.79 -30.22
C LYS A 155 4.17 17.29 -29.01
N LEU A 156 3.76 17.71 -27.83
CA LEU A 156 4.38 17.35 -26.56
C LEU A 156 3.42 16.49 -25.72
N ALA A 157 3.98 15.57 -24.94
CA ALA A 157 3.33 14.92 -23.82
C ALA A 157 4.02 15.36 -22.51
N ALA A 158 3.24 15.64 -21.47
CA ALA A 158 3.75 15.80 -20.12
C ALA A 158 3.24 14.65 -19.24
N TYR A 159 4.08 14.10 -18.37
CA TYR A 159 3.77 12.91 -17.59
C TYR A 159 4.55 12.90 -16.28
N VAL A 160 4.11 12.10 -15.33
CA VAL A 160 4.84 11.80 -14.10
C VAL A 160 5.81 10.66 -14.39
N SER A 161 7.07 10.80 -13.95
CA SER A 161 8.08 9.73 -14.05
C SER A 161 8.95 9.72 -12.81
N THR A 162 9.33 8.53 -12.37
CA THR A 162 10.33 8.30 -11.32
C THR A 162 11.74 8.02 -11.87
N ALA A 163 11.96 8.24 -13.17
CA ALA A 163 13.25 8.02 -13.79
C ALA A 163 14.39 8.83 -13.13
N ASN A 164 15.57 8.21 -13.06
CA ASN A 164 16.84 8.71 -12.50
C ASN A 164 16.96 8.76 -10.97
N ASN A 165 15.92 9.17 -10.25
CA ASN A 165 16.02 9.44 -8.80
C ASN A 165 14.93 8.78 -7.93
N TYR A 166 14.04 7.97 -8.53
CA TYR A 166 12.90 7.31 -7.87
C TYR A 166 11.80 8.26 -7.34
N ASN A 167 11.98 9.57 -7.47
CA ASN A 167 11.02 10.58 -7.02
C ASN A 167 10.04 10.92 -8.15
N ALA A 168 8.76 11.12 -7.81
CA ALA A 168 7.76 11.55 -8.79
C ALA A 168 8.05 12.96 -9.33
N ASN A 169 8.42 13.04 -10.61
CA ASN A 169 8.75 14.29 -11.30
C ASN A 169 7.88 14.48 -12.53
N ILE A 170 7.67 15.73 -12.95
CA ILE A 170 7.05 16.01 -14.24
C ILE A 170 8.12 16.00 -15.32
N TRP A 171 7.88 15.18 -16.34
CA TRP A 171 8.69 15.08 -17.54
C TRP A 171 7.89 15.55 -18.75
N VAL A 172 8.61 16.00 -19.77
CA VAL A 172 8.05 16.36 -21.07
C VAL A 172 8.74 15.53 -22.14
N LYS A 173 7.94 14.98 -23.05
CA LYS A 173 8.39 14.25 -24.25
C LYS A 173 7.92 14.96 -25.50
N ASP A 174 8.83 15.16 -26.44
CA ASP A 174 8.51 15.54 -27.81
C ASP A 174 8.09 14.28 -28.60
N LEU A 175 6.84 14.29 -29.10
CA LEU A 175 6.23 13.12 -29.74
C LEU A 175 6.70 12.90 -31.18
N GLU A 176 7.37 13.88 -31.79
CA GLU A 176 7.92 13.76 -33.15
C GLU A 176 9.36 13.25 -33.12
N THR A 177 10.19 13.82 -32.26
CA THR A 177 11.62 13.51 -32.14
C THR A 177 11.93 12.43 -31.12
N GLY A 178 11.04 12.20 -30.16
CA GLY A 178 11.22 11.27 -29.05
C GLY A 178 12.05 11.82 -27.89
N ALA A 179 12.53 13.06 -27.96
CA ALA A 179 13.33 13.68 -26.90
C ALA A 179 12.53 13.83 -25.59
N GLU A 180 13.19 13.62 -24.44
CA GLU A 180 12.59 13.64 -23.10
C GLU A 180 13.43 14.49 -22.14
N TRP A 181 12.77 15.26 -21.27
CA TRP A 181 13.45 16.06 -20.24
C TRP A 181 12.59 16.27 -18.98
N ASN A 182 13.25 16.27 -17.82
CA ASN A 182 12.64 16.57 -16.53
C ASN A 182 12.50 18.09 -16.35
N ILE A 183 11.34 18.55 -15.87
CA ILE A 183 11.08 19.98 -15.64
C ILE A 183 10.93 20.35 -14.15
N THR A 184 10.84 19.40 -13.22
CA THR A 184 10.65 19.66 -11.78
C THR A 184 11.84 19.32 -10.89
N ASP A 185 12.85 18.64 -11.43
CA ASP A 185 14.14 18.40 -10.77
C ASP A 185 15.31 18.93 -11.61
N THR A 186 15.32 20.25 -11.84
CA THR A 186 16.42 20.96 -12.50
C THR A 186 17.26 21.73 -11.48
N PRO A 187 18.50 22.14 -11.80
CA PRO A 187 19.29 22.99 -10.91
C PRO A 187 18.59 24.29 -10.47
N ALA A 188 17.61 24.78 -11.25
CA ALA A 188 16.88 26.01 -10.96
C ALA A 188 15.68 25.80 -10.02
N ASN A 189 15.17 24.57 -9.90
CA ASN A 189 13.88 24.31 -9.24
C ASN A 189 13.83 23.00 -8.45
N ARG A 190 14.98 22.35 -8.19
CA ARG A 190 15.10 21.16 -7.33
C ARG A 190 14.50 21.42 -5.94
N PRO A 191 13.68 20.49 -5.41
CA PRO A 191 13.18 20.55 -4.04
C PRO A 191 14.28 20.27 -3.01
N ASP A 192 13.98 20.53 -1.74
CA ASP A 192 14.83 20.17 -0.61
C ASP A 192 14.90 18.63 -0.48
N GLU A 193 16.11 18.08 -0.42
CA GLU A 193 16.35 16.63 -0.39
C GLU A 193 15.91 16.00 0.94
N ASP A 194 15.81 16.78 2.02
CA ASP A 194 15.38 16.32 3.34
C ASP A 194 13.85 16.42 3.55
N MET A 195 13.11 16.82 2.51
CA MET A 195 11.66 17.03 2.55
C MET A 195 10.94 16.23 1.45
N MET A 196 9.61 16.21 1.50
CA MET A 196 8.80 15.67 0.41
C MET A 196 9.04 16.45 -0.89
N HIS A 197 8.93 15.77 -2.04
CA HIS A 197 9.40 16.29 -3.33
C HIS A 197 8.60 15.81 -4.54
N GLY A 198 7.47 15.14 -4.33
CA GLY A 198 6.62 14.59 -5.39
C GLY A 198 5.86 15.67 -6.16
N ASN A 199 5.66 15.42 -7.45
CA ASN A 199 4.96 16.29 -8.39
C ASN A 199 3.99 15.43 -9.21
N PHE A 200 2.71 15.79 -9.22
CA PHE A 200 1.64 14.92 -9.70
C PHE A 200 0.68 15.67 -10.61
N ARG A 201 -0.07 14.92 -11.44
CA ARG A 201 -1.23 15.43 -12.20
C ARG A 201 -0.94 16.65 -13.06
N PRO A 202 -0.02 16.55 -14.03
CA PRO A 202 0.20 17.64 -14.97
C PRO A 202 -1.06 17.94 -15.79
N ALA A 203 -1.30 19.21 -16.10
CA ALA A 203 -2.37 19.67 -16.98
C ALA A 203 -1.91 20.87 -17.81
N TRP A 204 -2.04 20.77 -19.13
CA TRP A 204 -1.66 21.85 -20.04
C TRP A 204 -2.64 23.02 -20.00
N SER A 205 -2.11 24.24 -20.04
CA SER A 205 -2.92 25.42 -20.36
C SER A 205 -3.46 25.34 -21.78
N PRO A 206 -4.62 25.94 -22.08
CA PRO A 206 -5.21 25.88 -23.43
C PRO A 206 -4.32 26.45 -24.54
N ASP A 207 -3.44 27.40 -24.19
CA ASP A 207 -2.46 27.99 -25.12
C ASP A 207 -1.15 27.19 -25.24
N GLY A 208 -0.97 26.13 -24.44
CA GLY A 208 0.21 25.26 -24.43
C GLY A 208 1.46 25.89 -23.82
N ASN A 209 1.32 27.05 -23.20
CA ASN A 209 2.45 27.83 -22.67
C ASN A 209 2.83 27.47 -21.21
N TRP A 210 1.96 26.73 -20.51
CA TRP A 210 2.10 26.38 -19.11
C TRP A 210 1.62 24.95 -18.84
N LEU A 211 2.22 24.34 -17.83
CA LEU A 211 1.75 23.12 -17.18
C LEU A 211 1.36 23.47 -15.74
N ALA A 212 0.15 23.11 -15.31
CA ALA A 212 -0.24 23.09 -13.91
C ALA A 212 -0.04 21.70 -13.33
N PHE A 213 0.28 21.59 -12.05
CA PHE A 213 0.45 20.32 -11.35
C PHE A 213 0.30 20.52 -9.83
N SER A 214 -0.04 19.45 -9.12
CA SER A 214 -0.03 19.42 -7.65
C SER A 214 1.32 18.92 -7.16
N SER A 215 1.75 19.35 -5.98
CA SER A 215 3.04 18.92 -5.43
C SER A 215 3.11 19.08 -3.92
N ASP A 216 3.73 18.09 -3.26
CA ASP A 216 4.12 18.10 -1.84
C ASP A 216 5.56 18.61 -1.66
N ARG A 217 6.14 19.23 -2.70
CA ARG A 217 7.50 19.76 -2.64
C ARG A 217 7.71 20.66 -1.42
N ASN A 218 8.78 20.38 -0.69
CA ASN A 218 9.21 21.08 0.51
C ASN A 218 8.19 21.06 1.66
N THR A 219 7.30 20.05 1.71
CA THR A 219 6.46 19.78 2.89
C THR A 219 7.13 18.77 3.81
N LYS A 220 6.77 18.82 5.10
CA LYS A 220 7.35 17.94 6.12
C LYS A 220 6.67 16.57 6.13
N TRP A 221 7.42 15.57 6.57
CA TRP A 221 6.90 14.27 6.97
C TRP A 221 6.04 14.37 8.23
N ASP A 222 4.72 14.24 8.07
CA ASP A 222 3.75 14.32 9.16
C ASP A 222 2.82 13.09 9.14
N GLY A 223 2.61 12.45 10.30
CA GLY A 223 1.70 11.31 10.44
C GLY A 223 0.22 11.71 10.51
N HIS A 224 -0.69 10.73 10.55
CA HIS A 224 -2.15 10.90 10.78
C HIS A 224 -2.61 10.82 12.24
N GLY A 225 -3.74 11.43 12.62
CA GLY A 225 -4.35 11.18 13.94
C GLY A 225 -3.85 12.06 15.10
N ASN A 226 -4.11 11.62 16.34
CA ASN A 226 -4.03 12.46 17.54
C ASN A 226 -2.64 12.51 18.20
N LEU A 227 -2.48 13.40 19.19
CA LEU A 227 -1.30 13.50 20.05
C LEU A 227 -1.07 12.18 20.81
N THR A 228 0.09 11.58 20.61
CA THR A 228 0.66 10.52 21.45
C THR A 228 1.64 11.13 22.47
N TYR A 229 2.16 10.33 23.41
CA TYR A 229 3.16 10.80 24.37
C TYR A 229 4.49 11.22 23.71
N LEU A 230 4.75 10.77 22.47
CA LEU A 230 5.87 11.20 21.62
C LEU A 230 5.52 12.40 20.69
N GLY A 231 4.35 13.03 20.86
CA GLY A 231 3.85 14.10 19.99
C GLY A 231 2.78 13.63 18.99
N LEU A 232 2.44 14.47 18.02
CA LEU A 232 1.38 14.20 17.03
C LEU A 232 1.70 12.96 16.17
N ALA A 233 0.71 12.08 16.08
CA ALA A 233 0.35 11.33 14.88
C ALA A 233 1.05 9.97 14.57
N GLY A 234 0.29 9.11 13.88
CA GLY A 234 0.49 7.71 13.59
C GLY A 234 1.52 7.42 12.51
N TRP A 235 1.59 6.16 12.14
CA TRP A 235 2.65 5.57 11.32
C TRP A 235 2.45 5.74 9.81
N GLU A 236 1.30 6.22 9.34
CA GLU A 236 1.09 6.55 7.92
C GLU A 236 1.14 8.06 7.74
N HIS A 237 1.86 8.52 6.72
CA HIS A 237 1.99 9.94 6.44
C HIS A 237 0.73 10.50 5.80
N THR A 238 0.36 11.71 6.22
CA THR A 238 -0.64 12.53 5.54
C THR A 238 0.03 13.39 4.48
N GLN A 239 -0.71 13.81 3.45
CA GLN A 239 -0.15 14.57 2.34
C GLN A 239 -0.65 16.02 2.34
N GLU A 240 0.28 16.97 2.23
CA GLU A 240 -0.01 18.38 2.00
C GLU A 240 0.41 18.71 0.57
N LEU A 241 -0.51 19.24 -0.24
CA LEU A 241 -0.27 19.55 -1.66
C LEU A 241 -0.60 21.01 -1.93
N SER A 242 0.21 21.64 -2.78
CA SER A 242 -0.04 22.96 -3.36
C SER A 242 -0.14 22.88 -4.88
N ILE A 243 -0.78 23.87 -5.50
CA ILE A 243 -0.90 23.96 -6.96
C ILE A 243 0.19 24.87 -7.52
N TYR A 244 0.94 24.34 -8.48
CA TYR A 244 2.02 25.04 -9.17
C TYR A 244 1.73 25.15 -10.66
N ILE A 245 2.38 26.12 -11.31
CA ILE A 245 2.52 26.18 -12.76
C ILE A 245 3.99 26.34 -13.15
N ILE A 246 4.37 25.79 -14.31
CA ILE A 246 5.72 25.85 -14.85
C ILE A 246 5.70 25.91 -16.37
N ARG A 247 6.76 26.47 -16.99
CA ARG A 247 6.94 26.40 -18.43
C ARG A 247 7.37 24.99 -18.87
N PRO A 248 7.05 24.58 -20.10
CA PRO A 248 7.44 23.27 -20.62
C PRO A 248 8.96 23.04 -20.72
N ASP A 249 9.77 24.10 -20.66
CA ASP A 249 11.23 24.03 -20.62
C ASP A 249 11.81 23.98 -19.19
N GLY A 250 10.94 23.93 -18.16
CA GLY A 250 11.32 23.93 -16.75
C GLY A 250 11.56 25.31 -16.14
N SER A 251 11.44 26.38 -16.92
CA SER A 251 11.60 27.74 -16.40
C SER A 251 10.34 28.27 -15.70
N ASP A 252 10.52 29.35 -14.93
CA ASP A 252 9.42 30.17 -14.38
C ASP A 252 8.39 29.38 -13.56
N LEU A 253 8.89 28.48 -12.69
CA LEU A 253 8.06 27.77 -11.72
C LEU A 253 7.40 28.75 -10.74
N ARG A 254 6.08 28.63 -10.57
CA ARG A 254 5.27 29.48 -9.68
C ARG A 254 4.32 28.64 -8.85
N ARG A 255 4.18 28.98 -7.57
CA ARG A 255 3.11 28.45 -6.71
C ARG A 255 1.87 29.33 -6.84
N VAL A 256 0.79 28.79 -7.40
CA VAL A 256 -0.47 29.53 -7.66
C VAL A 256 -1.40 29.47 -6.46
N ALA A 257 -1.55 28.29 -5.84
CA ALA A 257 -2.40 28.11 -4.66
C ALA A 257 -1.69 27.28 -3.59
N ASN A 258 -1.85 27.71 -2.35
CA ASN A 258 -1.32 27.05 -1.16
C ASN A 258 -2.27 27.35 0.00
N ARG A 259 -2.49 26.36 0.85
CA ARG A 259 -3.16 26.53 2.13
C ARG A 259 -2.53 25.57 3.13
N THR A 260 -1.97 26.11 4.21
CA THR A 260 -1.32 25.32 5.27
C THR A 260 -2.27 24.24 5.80
N TYR A 261 -1.75 23.03 6.02
CA TYR A 261 -2.53 21.87 6.47
C TYR A 261 -3.65 21.44 5.52
N HIS A 262 -3.48 21.65 4.21
CA HIS A 262 -4.45 21.22 3.19
C HIS A 262 -3.79 20.51 2.02
N CYS A 263 -4.50 19.54 1.47
CA CYS A 263 -4.16 18.86 0.22
C CYS A 263 -4.94 19.51 -0.93
N LEU A 264 -4.26 20.12 -1.89
CA LEU A 264 -4.83 20.68 -3.12
C LEU A 264 -4.36 19.86 -4.32
N GLY A 265 -5.26 19.12 -4.97
CA GLY A 265 -4.86 18.09 -5.95
C GLY A 265 -5.67 18.10 -7.25
N SER A 266 -5.12 17.39 -8.24
CA SER A 266 -5.69 17.17 -9.57
C SER A 266 -6.14 18.45 -10.30
N PRO A 267 -5.22 19.42 -10.54
CA PRO A 267 -5.59 20.67 -11.20
C PRO A 267 -5.95 20.48 -12.67
N LYS A 268 -6.98 21.21 -13.14
CA LYS A 268 -7.32 21.37 -14.57
C LYS A 268 -7.51 22.84 -14.90
N TRP A 269 -7.21 23.23 -16.14
CA TRP A 269 -7.40 24.60 -16.60
C TRP A 269 -8.85 24.88 -17.00
N SER A 270 -9.32 26.10 -16.78
CA SER A 270 -10.52 26.59 -17.44
C SER A 270 -10.31 26.70 -18.95
N PRO A 271 -11.37 26.55 -19.77
CA PRO A 271 -11.25 26.62 -21.24
C PRO A 271 -10.65 27.94 -21.77
N ASP A 272 -10.82 29.04 -21.03
CA ASP A 272 -10.26 30.35 -21.36
C ASP A 272 -8.82 30.56 -20.84
N GLY A 273 -8.27 29.59 -20.09
CA GLY A 273 -6.91 29.62 -19.55
C GLY A 273 -6.70 30.57 -18.36
N ASN A 274 -7.76 31.18 -17.83
CA ASN A 274 -7.63 32.19 -16.77
C ASN A 274 -7.66 31.60 -15.35
N ARG A 275 -8.14 30.37 -15.18
CA ARG A 275 -8.34 29.71 -13.88
C ARG A 275 -7.83 28.29 -13.85
N LEU A 276 -7.54 27.83 -12.64
CA LEU A 276 -7.29 26.43 -12.30
C LEU A 276 -8.39 25.95 -11.36
N ILE A 277 -8.99 24.80 -11.67
CA ILE A 277 -9.93 24.07 -10.81
C ILE A 277 -9.22 22.85 -10.22
N PHE A 278 -9.44 22.56 -8.94
CA PHE A 278 -8.82 21.45 -8.20
C PHE A 278 -9.69 21.06 -7.00
N TYR A 279 -9.47 19.86 -6.45
CA TYR A 279 -10.06 19.52 -5.16
C TYR A 279 -9.18 20.03 -4.03
N GLU A 280 -9.79 20.40 -2.91
CA GLU A 280 -9.08 20.70 -1.67
C GLU A 280 -9.71 19.95 -0.49
N MET A 281 -8.88 19.47 0.42
CA MET A 281 -9.30 18.90 1.70
C MET A 281 -8.28 19.23 2.78
N THR A 282 -8.64 19.06 4.05
CA THR A 282 -7.63 19.18 5.10
C THR A 282 -6.61 18.05 4.96
N ARG A 283 -5.38 18.31 5.39
CA ARG A 283 -4.30 17.31 5.36
C ARG A 283 -4.69 16.03 6.10
N ASN A 284 -5.37 16.16 7.25
CA ASN A 284 -5.79 14.98 8.01
C ASN A 284 -6.84 14.15 7.25
N GLU A 285 -7.75 14.78 6.50
CA GLU A 285 -8.74 14.05 5.70
C GLU A 285 -8.10 13.25 4.55
N THR A 286 -6.84 13.49 4.18
CA THR A 286 -6.14 12.63 3.21
C THR A 286 -6.02 11.19 3.71
N TRP A 287 -5.83 11.02 5.02
CA TRP A 287 -5.86 9.72 5.68
C TRP A 287 -7.25 9.09 5.56
N ASP A 288 -8.27 9.78 6.04
CA ASP A 288 -9.64 9.25 6.05
C ASP A 288 -10.13 8.90 4.63
N ALA A 289 -9.70 9.68 3.62
CA ALA A 289 -10.09 9.50 2.22
C ALA A 289 -9.57 8.20 1.58
N HIS A 290 -8.47 7.62 2.05
CA HIS A 290 -7.94 6.36 1.51
C HIS A 290 -8.31 5.13 2.36
N ARG A 291 -9.09 5.32 3.43
CA ARG A 291 -9.56 4.27 4.33
C ARG A 291 -11.00 3.87 3.99
N PRO A 292 -11.26 2.69 3.42
CA PRO A 292 -12.60 2.29 2.98
C PRO A 292 -13.66 2.35 4.09
N GLU A 293 -13.26 2.08 5.33
CA GLU A 293 -14.13 2.07 6.50
C GLU A 293 -14.58 3.46 6.97
N ILE A 294 -13.87 4.53 6.60
CA ILE A 294 -14.14 5.91 7.05
C ILE A 294 -14.12 6.94 5.92
N VAL A 295 -13.95 6.53 4.65
CA VAL A 295 -13.98 7.44 3.48
C VAL A 295 -15.26 8.25 3.40
N ALA A 296 -16.38 7.72 3.90
CA ALA A 296 -17.66 8.41 3.94
C ALA A 296 -17.67 9.61 4.92
N ASP A 297 -16.78 9.63 5.91
CA ASP A 297 -16.63 10.71 6.89
C ASP A 297 -15.68 11.81 6.40
N ALA A 298 -14.80 11.49 5.45
CA ALA A 298 -13.87 12.43 4.84
C ALA A 298 -14.60 13.42 3.91
N ASN A 299 -14.10 14.67 3.86
CA ASN A 299 -14.67 15.69 3.00
C ASN A 299 -13.59 16.37 2.17
N SER A 300 -13.96 16.70 0.94
CA SER A 300 -13.22 17.67 0.13
C SER A 300 -14.19 18.65 -0.52
N THR A 301 -13.64 19.72 -1.09
CA THR A 301 -14.36 20.77 -1.80
C THR A 301 -13.70 20.98 -3.15
N ILE A 302 -14.47 21.20 -4.21
CA ILE A 302 -13.93 21.63 -5.50
C ILE A 302 -13.90 23.15 -5.52
N VAL A 303 -12.73 23.69 -5.82
CA VAL A 303 -12.48 25.13 -5.85
C VAL A 303 -11.80 25.52 -7.14
N SER A 304 -11.92 26.79 -7.51
CA SER A 304 -11.13 27.35 -8.60
C SER A 304 -10.48 28.67 -8.20
N VAL A 305 -9.31 28.96 -8.77
CA VAL A 305 -8.52 30.17 -8.49
C VAL A 305 -8.04 30.78 -9.81
N GLU A 306 -7.89 32.10 -9.88
CA GLU A 306 -7.20 32.72 -11.01
C GLU A 306 -5.71 32.37 -10.99
N ILE A 307 -5.06 32.40 -12.17
CA ILE A 307 -3.63 32.07 -12.32
C ILE A 307 -2.68 32.99 -11.52
N ASN A 308 -3.17 34.15 -11.06
CA ASN A 308 -2.45 35.07 -10.17
C ASN A 308 -2.57 34.67 -8.67
N GLY A 309 -3.26 33.58 -8.36
CA GLY A 309 -3.52 33.09 -7.00
C GLY A 309 -4.64 33.82 -6.26
N GLN A 310 -5.36 34.73 -6.91
CA GLN A 310 -6.46 35.51 -6.35
C GLN A 310 -7.84 34.94 -6.74
N ASP A 311 -8.88 35.52 -6.14
CA ASP A 311 -10.28 35.20 -6.45
C ASP A 311 -10.59 33.69 -6.34
N ARG A 312 -10.22 33.08 -5.21
CA ARG A 312 -10.60 31.69 -4.91
C ARG A 312 -12.12 31.58 -4.77
N ARG A 313 -12.73 30.66 -5.52
CA ARG A 313 -14.16 30.36 -5.51
C ARG A 313 -14.41 28.92 -5.11
N VAL A 314 -15.47 28.70 -4.34
CA VAL A 314 -16.00 27.35 -4.09
C VAL A 314 -16.97 27.03 -5.23
N GLU A 315 -16.63 26.02 -6.03
CA GLU A 315 -17.45 25.58 -7.16
C GLU A 315 -18.42 24.47 -6.72
N VAL A 316 -17.94 23.52 -5.92
CA VAL A 316 -18.75 22.42 -5.38
C VAL A 316 -18.36 22.16 -3.92
N GLY A 317 -19.29 22.41 -3.00
CA GLY A 317 -19.14 22.08 -1.57
C GLY A 317 -20.00 20.88 -1.16
N GLY A 318 -20.14 20.68 0.16
CA GLY A 318 -20.96 19.61 0.75
C GLY A 318 -20.16 18.37 1.15
N ALA A 319 -20.87 17.36 1.66
CA ALA A 319 -20.25 16.17 2.24
C ALA A 319 -19.59 15.24 1.20
N GLY A 320 -18.62 14.44 1.65
CA GLY A 320 -17.94 13.39 0.89
C GLY A 320 -16.72 13.85 0.09
N VAL A 321 -15.98 12.88 -0.44
CA VAL A 321 -14.69 13.10 -1.13
C VAL A 321 -14.89 13.35 -2.62
N LYS A 322 -14.89 14.62 -3.02
CA LYS A 322 -14.97 15.09 -4.41
C LYS A 322 -13.57 15.22 -5.02
N THR A 323 -13.32 14.54 -6.13
CA THR A 323 -12.01 14.42 -6.79
C THR A 323 -12.14 14.55 -8.31
N TYR A 324 -11.01 14.65 -9.02
CA TYR A 324 -10.94 14.76 -10.49
C TYR A 324 -11.85 15.85 -11.10
N PRO A 325 -11.81 17.10 -10.62
CA PRO A 325 -12.64 18.14 -11.20
C PRO A 325 -12.17 18.51 -12.61
N GLN A 326 -13.10 18.62 -13.56
CA GLN A 326 -12.82 19.04 -14.93
C GLN A 326 -13.95 19.92 -15.47
N TYR A 327 -13.61 20.95 -16.25
CA TYR A 327 -14.60 21.66 -17.06
C TYR A 327 -15.03 20.77 -18.23
N VAL A 328 -16.30 20.33 -18.22
CA VAL A 328 -16.94 19.57 -19.31
C VAL A 328 -17.51 20.53 -20.36
N THR A 329 -17.95 21.71 -19.91
CA THR A 329 -18.29 22.86 -20.75
C THR A 329 -17.76 24.13 -20.06
N ASN A 330 -18.00 25.30 -20.65
CA ASN A 330 -17.64 26.59 -20.03
C ASN A 330 -18.35 26.84 -18.67
N SER A 331 -19.43 26.12 -18.35
CA SER A 331 -20.20 26.30 -17.12
C SER A 331 -20.51 25.01 -16.36
N THR A 332 -20.20 23.85 -16.93
CA THR A 332 -20.44 22.55 -16.31
C THR A 332 -19.13 21.95 -15.88
N ILE A 333 -19.05 21.61 -14.60
CA ILE A 333 -17.91 20.94 -13.98
C ILE A 333 -18.32 19.50 -13.75
N GLY A 334 -17.51 18.56 -14.23
CA GLY A 334 -17.58 17.15 -13.90
C GLY A 334 -16.64 16.82 -12.74
N TYR A 335 -17.04 15.88 -11.90
CA TYR A 335 -16.21 15.35 -10.82
C TYR A 335 -16.64 13.94 -10.40
N HIS A 336 -15.73 13.27 -9.70
CA HIS A 336 -15.99 12.00 -9.02
C HIS A 336 -16.29 12.25 -7.54
N LEU A 337 -17.40 11.72 -7.02
CA LEU A 337 -17.61 11.57 -5.58
C LEU A 337 -17.17 10.16 -5.20
N LYS A 338 -16.08 10.04 -4.45
CA LYS A 338 -15.45 8.79 -4.05
C LYS A 338 -16.06 8.26 -2.75
N GLY A 339 -16.36 6.97 -2.72
CA GLY A 339 -16.84 6.25 -1.53
C GLY A 339 -18.28 6.57 -1.08
N GLY A 340 -18.80 5.73 -0.18
CA GLY A 340 -20.15 5.83 0.39
C GLY A 340 -21.30 5.49 -0.58
N ASP A 341 -22.53 5.51 -0.08
CA ASP A 341 -23.74 5.08 -0.82
C ASP A 341 -24.09 5.91 -2.07
N LYS A 342 -23.40 7.04 -2.24
CA LYS A 342 -23.62 8.00 -3.33
C LYS A 342 -22.41 8.13 -4.27
N GLU A 343 -21.46 7.22 -4.15
CA GLU A 343 -20.29 7.17 -5.02
C GLU A 343 -20.72 7.23 -6.50
N GLY A 344 -19.99 8.02 -7.29
CA GLY A 344 -20.37 8.20 -8.67
C GLY A 344 -19.81 9.41 -9.39
N LEU A 345 -20.22 9.52 -10.64
CA LEU A 345 -19.93 10.66 -11.51
C LEU A 345 -21.01 11.73 -11.36
N TYR A 346 -20.57 12.97 -11.22
CA TYR A 346 -21.46 14.12 -11.07
C TYR A 346 -21.08 15.21 -12.05
N LEU A 347 -22.10 15.89 -12.60
CA LEU A 347 -21.95 17.14 -13.33
C LEU A 347 -22.75 18.23 -12.62
N THR A 348 -22.22 19.46 -12.56
CA THR A 348 -22.92 20.60 -11.92
C THR A 348 -24.21 21.03 -12.62
N ASN A 349 -24.54 20.46 -13.79
CA ASN A 349 -25.84 20.62 -14.44
C ASN A 349 -26.95 19.74 -13.83
N GLY A 350 -26.62 18.89 -12.84
CA GLY A 350 -27.53 17.97 -12.17
C GLY A 350 -27.45 16.51 -12.61
N THR A 351 -26.56 16.18 -13.56
CA THR A 351 -26.31 14.78 -13.97
C THR A 351 -25.61 14.04 -12.84
N TYR A 352 -26.10 12.84 -12.51
CA TYR A 352 -25.52 11.94 -11.52
C TYR A 352 -25.61 10.50 -12.03
N LEU A 353 -24.49 9.78 -11.96
CA LEU A 353 -24.38 8.37 -12.32
C LEU A 353 -23.87 7.61 -11.12
N ASN A 354 -24.68 6.70 -10.60
CA ASN A 354 -24.29 5.82 -9.50
C ASN A 354 -23.41 4.69 -10.04
N VAL A 355 -22.09 4.85 -9.89
CA VAL A 355 -21.10 3.92 -10.41
C VAL A 355 -19.81 4.03 -9.58
N THR A 356 -19.27 2.90 -9.14
CA THR A 356 -17.95 2.86 -8.51
C THR A 356 -16.88 2.79 -9.59
N ILE A 357 -16.08 3.85 -9.68
CA ILE A 357 -15.04 4.04 -10.70
C ILE A 357 -13.85 4.77 -10.09
N ARG A 358 -12.72 4.85 -10.78
CA ARG A 358 -11.67 5.81 -10.47
C ARG A 358 -11.28 6.61 -11.71
N SER A 359 -10.58 7.71 -11.49
CA SER A 359 -9.93 8.54 -12.52
C SER A 359 -10.75 8.89 -13.77
N PRO A 360 -11.94 9.50 -13.65
CA PRO A 360 -12.66 9.91 -14.85
C PRO A 360 -12.00 11.09 -15.56
N SER A 361 -12.09 11.07 -16.88
CA SER A 361 -11.68 12.16 -17.77
C SER A 361 -12.72 12.35 -18.86
N TRP A 362 -13.15 13.60 -19.08
CA TRP A 362 -14.14 13.92 -20.10
C TRP A 362 -13.47 14.34 -21.40
N SER A 363 -14.04 13.90 -22.51
CA SER A 363 -13.64 14.32 -23.86
C SER A 363 -13.73 15.85 -24.04
N PRO A 364 -12.91 16.46 -24.92
CA PRO A 364 -12.91 17.92 -25.12
C PRO A 364 -14.25 18.51 -25.58
N ASP A 365 -15.10 17.72 -26.25
CA ASP A 365 -16.43 18.14 -26.68
C ASP A 365 -17.53 17.83 -25.64
N GLY A 366 -17.15 17.26 -24.50
CA GLY A 366 -18.01 16.94 -23.37
C GLY A 366 -19.00 15.79 -23.62
N LYS A 367 -18.86 15.02 -24.71
CA LYS A 367 -19.81 13.96 -25.07
C LYS A 367 -19.50 12.61 -24.45
N TYR A 368 -18.24 12.32 -24.23
CA TYR A 368 -17.75 11.06 -23.70
C TYR A 368 -17.00 11.26 -22.39
N VAL A 369 -16.98 10.20 -21.58
CA VAL A 369 -16.14 10.07 -20.39
C VAL A 369 -15.42 8.73 -20.45
N VAL A 370 -14.14 8.72 -20.10
CA VAL A 370 -13.33 7.52 -19.87
C VAL A 370 -13.04 7.43 -18.37
N TYR A 371 -13.07 6.24 -17.80
CA TYR A 371 -12.76 5.98 -16.40
C TYR A 371 -12.26 4.55 -16.22
N GLU A 372 -11.67 4.27 -15.06
CA GLU A 372 -11.25 2.91 -14.71
C GLU A 372 -12.27 2.25 -13.76
N LYS A 373 -12.41 0.93 -13.87
CA LYS A 373 -13.06 0.07 -12.88
C LYS A 373 -12.02 -0.88 -12.30
N ILE A 374 -11.96 -0.94 -10.98
CA ILE A 374 -11.02 -1.78 -10.26
C ILE A 374 -11.73 -2.95 -9.59
N ASP A 375 -11.03 -4.05 -9.42
CA ASP A 375 -11.43 -5.18 -8.59
C ASP A 375 -10.25 -5.63 -7.73
N TRP A 376 -10.55 -6.12 -6.52
CA TRP A 376 -9.56 -6.53 -5.51
C TRP A 376 -9.37 -8.04 -5.47
N SER A 377 -9.57 -8.73 -6.60
CA SER A 377 -9.22 -10.14 -6.73
C SER A 377 -7.79 -10.41 -6.31
N ILE A 378 -7.63 -11.48 -5.54
CA ILE A 378 -6.33 -11.85 -4.97
C ILE A 378 -5.45 -12.40 -6.10
N ARG A 379 -4.21 -11.89 -6.18
CA ARG A 379 -3.20 -12.45 -7.09
C ARG A 379 -2.90 -13.90 -6.68
N PRO A 380 -2.88 -14.87 -7.61
CA PRO A 380 -2.51 -16.23 -7.27
C PRO A 380 -1.06 -16.29 -6.80
N LEU A 381 -0.77 -17.19 -5.86
CA LEU A 381 0.58 -17.44 -5.38
C LEU A 381 1.53 -17.72 -6.56
N PHE A 382 2.70 -17.10 -6.56
CA PHE A 382 3.68 -17.11 -7.65
C PHE A 382 3.22 -16.52 -8.98
N LYS A 383 2.22 -15.65 -9.00
CA LYS A 383 1.99 -14.81 -10.17
C LYS A 383 3.30 -14.10 -10.55
N LYS A 384 3.66 -14.15 -11.84
CA LYS A 384 4.81 -13.41 -12.36
C LYS A 384 4.57 -11.92 -12.22
N LEU A 385 5.54 -11.23 -11.62
CA LEU A 385 5.58 -9.77 -11.52
C LEU A 385 6.73 -9.23 -12.40
N TYR A 386 6.69 -7.93 -12.67
CA TYR A 386 7.82 -7.26 -13.32
C TYR A 386 9.08 -7.34 -12.45
N SER A 387 10.23 -7.55 -13.10
CA SER A 387 11.52 -7.72 -12.42
C SER A 387 12.43 -6.53 -12.73
N TRP A 388 12.54 -5.60 -11.79
CA TRP A 388 13.44 -4.44 -11.93
C TRP A 388 14.92 -4.81 -11.83
N ASP A 389 15.24 -5.85 -11.07
CA ASP A 389 16.58 -6.44 -11.04
C ASP A 389 16.68 -7.55 -12.09
N SER A 390 17.51 -7.35 -13.12
CA SER A 390 17.64 -8.29 -14.23
C SER A 390 18.21 -9.64 -13.82
N ASP A 391 18.89 -9.74 -12.68
CA ASP A 391 19.46 -11.00 -12.20
C ASP A 391 18.40 -11.93 -11.58
N TRP A 392 17.25 -11.39 -11.18
CA TRP A 392 16.23 -12.11 -10.43
C TRP A 392 14.90 -12.13 -11.18
N GLU A 393 14.06 -13.11 -10.85
CA GLU A 393 12.69 -13.16 -11.36
C GLU A 393 11.70 -12.96 -10.22
N TYR A 394 10.81 -11.98 -10.38
CA TYR A 394 9.92 -11.55 -9.30
C TYR A 394 8.61 -12.33 -9.36
N ARG A 395 8.11 -12.70 -8.18
CA ARG A 395 6.92 -13.52 -8.00
C ARG A 395 6.10 -13.01 -6.82
N PHE A 396 4.79 -13.01 -6.99
CA PHE A 396 3.87 -12.69 -5.91
C PHE A 396 3.90 -13.78 -4.83
N THR A 397 3.90 -13.36 -3.56
CA THR A 397 3.64 -14.20 -2.40
C THR A 397 2.66 -13.51 -1.46
N ASP A 398 2.01 -14.28 -0.61
CA ASP A 398 1.31 -13.73 0.56
C ASP A 398 2.32 -13.27 1.63
N VAL A 399 1.81 -12.75 2.74
CA VAL A 399 2.57 -11.95 3.70
C VAL A 399 3.51 -12.77 4.60
N PHE A 400 4.64 -12.16 4.97
CA PHE A 400 5.69 -12.70 5.83
C PHE A 400 6.27 -14.07 5.39
N PRO A 401 6.74 -14.21 4.14
CA PRO A 401 7.41 -15.43 3.71
C PRO A 401 8.77 -15.61 4.41
N GLN A 402 9.11 -16.84 4.80
CA GLN A 402 10.43 -17.16 5.34
C GLN A 402 10.87 -18.58 4.96
N LEU A 403 12.14 -18.71 4.56
CA LEU A 403 12.76 -19.95 4.10
C LEU A 403 13.35 -20.74 5.28
N SER A 404 13.15 -22.05 5.29
CA SER A 404 13.79 -23.01 6.20
C SER A 404 15.14 -23.50 5.67
N SER A 405 15.86 -24.27 6.47
CA SER A 405 17.09 -24.95 6.06
C SER A 405 16.86 -26.19 5.17
N ASP A 406 15.61 -26.61 5.00
CA ASP A 406 15.20 -27.79 4.23
C ASP A 406 14.23 -27.43 3.11
N ASP A 407 14.46 -26.28 2.47
CA ASP A 407 13.77 -25.83 1.27
C ASP A 407 12.24 -25.75 1.40
N ARG A 408 11.76 -25.38 2.60
CA ARG A 408 10.36 -25.06 2.85
C ARG A 408 10.20 -23.59 3.12
N VAL A 409 9.16 -23.01 2.55
CA VAL A 409 8.76 -21.64 2.86
C VAL A 409 7.56 -21.70 3.78
N ALA A 410 7.59 -20.95 4.88
CA ALA A 410 6.43 -20.66 5.69
C ALA A 410 5.92 -19.25 5.36
N LEU A 411 4.60 -19.06 5.38
CA LEU A 411 3.97 -17.75 5.19
C LEU A 411 2.68 -17.64 6.02
N THR A 412 2.15 -16.42 6.07
CA THR A 412 0.81 -16.14 6.59
C THR A 412 -0.16 -15.98 5.43
N GLU A 413 -1.23 -16.77 5.39
CA GLU A 413 -2.24 -16.69 4.32
C GLU A 413 -3.23 -15.55 4.60
N ARG A 414 -2.79 -14.30 4.45
CA ARG A 414 -3.64 -13.13 4.71
C ARG A 414 -4.55 -12.80 3.55
N GLN A 415 -4.02 -12.84 2.33
CA GLN A 415 -4.79 -12.59 1.11
C GLN A 415 -5.38 -13.89 0.57
N LEU A 416 -4.69 -15.03 0.71
CA LEU A 416 -5.11 -16.32 0.18
C LEU A 416 -6.00 -17.14 1.14
N GLY A 417 -6.16 -16.69 2.38
CA GLY A 417 -6.84 -17.46 3.42
C GLY A 417 -7.37 -16.63 4.58
N ASN A 418 -7.51 -17.27 5.74
CA ASN A 418 -8.06 -16.69 6.96
C ASN A 418 -6.97 -16.31 7.97
N SER A 419 -5.81 -15.83 7.50
CA SER A 419 -4.63 -15.56 8.32
C SER A 419 -4.13 -16.81 9.06
N SER A 420 -4.06 -17.93 8.35
CA SER A 420 -3.45 -19.17 8.82
C SER A 420 -1.94 -19.16 8.57
N ILE A 421 -1.19 -20.06 9.25
CA ILE A 421 0.18 -20.36 8.87
C ILE A 421 0.15 -21.49 7.86
N ALA A 422 0.77 -21.27 6.70
CA ALA A 422 0.92 -22.28 5.67
C ALA A 422 2.40 -22.47 5.35
N THR A 423 2.71 -23.64 4.79
CA THR A 423 4.04 -24.02 4.36
C THR A 423 3.97 -24.68 2.99
N PHE A 424 5.02 -24.59 2.19
CA PHE A 424 5.18 -25.39 0.98
C PHE A 424 6.65 -25.74 0.79
N HIS A 425 6.92 -26.89 0.19
CA HIS A 425 8.28 -27.28 -0.19
C HIS A 425 8.61 -26.71 -1.57
N LEU A 426 9.86 -26.30 -1.80
CA LEU A 426 10.25 -25.64 -3.05
C LEU A 426 10.24 -26.57 -4.27
N GLU A 427 10.36 -27.88 -4.05
CA GLU A 427 10.31 -28.89 -5.12
C GLU A 427 8.89 -29.12 -5.66
N ASP A 428 7.92 -29.37 -4.77
CA ASP A 428 6.55 -29.72 -5.13
C ASP A 428 5.59 -28.52 -5.12
N MET A 429 5.94 -27.46 -4.41
CA MET A 429 5.16 -26.24 -4.22
C MET A 429 3.75 -26.50 -3.70
N GLU A 430 3.53 -27.64 -3.03
CA GLU A 430 2.24 -28.01 -2.46
C GLU A 430 2.02 -27.25 -1.16
N LEU A 431 1.04 -26.35 -1.17
CA LEU A 431 0.67 -25.58 0.02
C LEU A 431 -0.02 -26.48 1.06
N SER A 432 0.62 -26.60 2.21
CA SER A 432 0.18 -27.36 3.38
C SER A 432 -0.08 -26.42 4.54
N LEU A 433 -1.29 -26.48 5.08
CA LEU A 433 -1.67 -25.64 6.19
C LEU A 433 -1.11 -26.18 7.51
N LEU A 434 -0.33 -25.36 8.20
CA LEU A 434 0.34 -25.72 9.44
C LEU A 434 -0.51 -25.41 10.68
N TYR A 435 -1.17 -24.25 10.68
CA TYR A 435 -1.96 -23.78 11.83
C TYR A 435 -3.17 -22.97 11.38
N LYS A 436 -4.36 -23.37 11.85
CA LYS A 436 -5.63 -22.65 11.67
C LYS A 436 -6.00 -21.91 12.95
N PRO A 437 -6.13 -20.58 12.94
CA PRO A 437 -6.54 -19.86 14.14
C PRO A 437 -7.96 -20.27 14.59
N ASN A 438 -8.85 -20.62 13.65
CA ASN A 438 -10.21 -21.10 13.92
C ASN A 438 -10.28 -22.44 14.67
N ASP A 439 -9.23 -23.24 14.64
CA ASP A 439 -9.21 -24.56 15.29
C ASP A 439 -8.79 -24.45 16.77
N THR A 440 -8.56 -23.23 17.26
CA THR A 440 -8.09 -22.96 18.63
C THR A 440 -8.98 -21.95 19.32
N SER A 441 -9.00 -21.98 20.66
CA SER A 441 -9.70 -20.98 21.48
C SER A 441 -8.85 -19.77 21.82
N LEU A 442 -7.69 -19.58 21.18
CA LEU A 442 -6.78 -18.47 21.48
C LEU A 442 -7.28 -17.14 20.92
N LEU A 443 -8.12 -17.17 19.89
CA LEU A 443 -8.61 -15.97 19.24
C LEU A 443 -10.13 -16.03 19.07
N ASP A 444 -10.75 -14.85 19.16
CA ASP A 444 -12.16 -14.68 18.85
C ASP A 444 -12.38 -14.90 17.35
N THR A 445 -13.21 -15.87 16.96
CA THR A 445 -13.48 -16.20 15.56
C THR A 445 -14.10 -15.05 14.79
N THR A 446 -14.77 -14.11 15.47
CA THR A 446 -15.31 -12.91 14.84
C THR A 446 -14.20 -11.99 14.33
N LEU A 447 -13.10 -11.84 15.07
CA LEU A 447 -11.93 -11.08 14.63
C LEU A 447 -11.31 -11.71 13.37
N ILE A 448 -11.32 -13.03 13.25
CA ILE A 448 -10.79 -13.72 12.07
C ILE A 448 -11.70 -13.45 10.86
N GLN A 449 -13.02 -13.53 11.04
CA GLN A 449 -14.01 -13.23 10.00
C GLN A 449 -13.96 -11.76 9.55
N GLU A 450 -13.69 -10.85 10.46
CA GLU A 450 -13.52 -9.41 10.21
C GLU A 450 -12.11 -9.05 9.68
N GLY A 451 -11.19 -10.01 9.54
CA GLY A 451 -9.81 -9.75 9.12
C GLY A 451 -8.93 -9.02 10.16
N LEU A 452 -9.36 -8.98 11.42
CA LEU A 452 -8.73 -8.26 12.52
C LEU A 452 -7.98 -9.15 13.51
N GLY A 453 -7.95 -10.47 13.28
CA GLY A 453 -7.04 -11.34 13.98
C GLY A 453 -6.64 -12.56 13.15
N GLY A 454 -5.56 -13.21 13.56
CA GLY A 454 -5.07 -14.43 12.92
C GLY A 454 -3.77 -14.93 13.52
N ALA A 455 -3.14 -15.87 12.83
CA ALA A 455 -1.75 -16.22 13.01
C ALA A 455 -0.88 -15.43 12.02
N TYR A 456 0.36 -15.09 12.38
CA TYR A 456 1.20 -14.24 11.56
C TYR A 456 2.70 -14.35 11.81
N SER A 457 3.47 -13.95 10.80
CA SER A 457 4.93 -13.80 10.85
C SER A 457 5.63 -15.08 11.33
N PRO A 458 5.53 -16.18 10.57
CA PRO A 458 6.20 -17.42 10.92
C PRO A 458 7.72 -17.29 10.86
N SER A 459 8.40 -18.03 11.72
CA SER A 459 9.85 -18.19 11.74
C SER A 459 10.21 -19.66 11.99
N TRP A 460 11.04 -20.24 11.14
CA TRP A 460 11.59 -21.59 11.22
C TRP A 460 12.70 -21.67 12.27
N SER A 461 12.73 -22.78 13.01
CA SER A 461 13.92 -23.18 13.73
C SER A 461 15.03 -23.57 12.75
N PRO A 462 16.32 -23.44 13.12
CA PRO A 462 17.45 -23.74 12.23
C PRO A 462 17.49 -25.19 11.72
N ASP A 463 16.92 -26.13 12.48
CA ASP A 463 16.81 -27.55 12.12
C ASP A 463 15.56 -27.86 11.25
N GLY A 464 14.69 -26.88 11.00
CA GLY A 464 13.44 -27.06 10.26
C GLY A 464 12.36 -27.86 11.01
N GLU A 465 12.57 -28.25 12.27
CA GLU A 465 11.60 -29.08 13.01
C GLU A 465 10.45 -28.27 13.61
N TRP A 466 10.63 -26.97 13.81
CA TRP A 466 9.66 -26.09 14.45
C TRP A 466 9.40 -24.81 13.66
N VAL A 467 8.19 -24.28 13.81
CA VAL A 467 7.80 -22.95 13.35
C VAL A 467 7.22 -22.19 14.53
N VAL A 468 7.74 -20.99 14.81
CA VAL A 468 7.20 -20.04 15.78
C VAL A 468 6.45 -18.94 15.04
N PHE A 469 5.32 -18.49 15.57
CA PHE A 469 4.48 -17.46 14.95
C PHE A 469 3.67 -16.71 16.02
N GLY A 470 3.21 -15.52 15.69
CA GLY A 470 2.26 -14.79 16.53
C GLY A 470 0.84 -15.28 16.28
N VAL A 471 -0.01 -15.25 17.30
CA VAL A 471 -1.47 -15.45 17.18
C VAL A 471 -2.15 -14.32 17.96
N GLY A 472 -3.12 -13.63 17.37
CA GLY A 472 -3.77 -12.50 18.05
C GLY A 472 -4.45 -11.52 17.11
N ALA A 473 -4.86 -10.38 17.67
CA ALA A 473 -5.43 -9.29 16.89
C ALA A 473 -4.36 -8.51 16.10
N TRP A 474 -4.78 -7.83 15.03
CA TRP A 474 -3.97 -6.97 14.16
C TRP A 474 -4.17 -5.48 14.47
N PHE A 475 -3.24 -4.65 14.00
CA PHE A 475 -3.35 -3.18 14.00
C PHE A 475 -3.81 -2.60 15.35
N GLU A 476 -4.76 -1.67 15.33
CA GLU A 476 -5.33 -1.00 16.50
C GLU A 476 -6.14 -1.94 17.41
N ALA A 477 -6.61 -3.10 16.91
CA ALA A 477 -7.32 -4.06 17.75
C ALA A 477 -6.42 -4.63 18.86
N ARG A 478 -5.09 -4.55 18.70
CA ARG A 478 -4.10 -4.95 19.70
C ARG A 478 -4.10 -4.12 20.97
N ASP A 479 -4.69 -2.92 20.94
CA ASP A 479 -4.80 -2.08 22.14
C ASP A 479 -5.69 -2.71 23.21
N TRP A 480 -6.62 -3.58 22.81
CA TRP A 480 -7.63 -4.17 23.70
C TRP A 480 -7.82 -5.69 23.54
N ARG A 481 -7.20 -6.32 22.54
CA ARG A 481 -7.18 -7.78 22.33
C ARG A 481 -5.77 -8.36 22.43
N GLY A 482 -5.67 -9.53 23.06
CA GLY A 482 -4.41 -10.22 23.29
C GLY A 482 -3.65 -10.67 22.05
N GLY A 483 -2.37 -10.97 22.25
CA GLY A 483 -1.51 -11.62 21.27
C GLY A 483 -0.45 -12.49 21.95
N TRP A 484 -0.29 -13.69 21.44
CA TRP A 484 0.56 -14.75 21.97
C TRP A 484 1.65 -15.09 20.96
N ILE A 485 2.76 -15.60 21.48
CA ILE A 485 3.74 -16.34 20.70
C ILE A 485 3.40 -17.82 20.84
N VAL A 486 3.30 -18.49 19.71
CA VAL A 486 2.95 -19.90 19.59
C VAL A 486 4.03 -20.57 18.75
N ARG A 487 4.37 -21.83 19.04
CA ARG A 487 5.14 -22.65 18.10
C ARG A 487 4.44 -23.95 17.80
N SER A 488 4.69 -24.48 16.61
CA SER A 488 4.24 -25.79 16.17
C SER A 488 5.40 -26.61 15.62
N THR A 489 5.33 -27.94 15.74
CA THR A 489 6.18 -28.82 14.93
C THR A 489 5.92 -28.54 13.46
N ALA A 490 6.91 -28.71 12.60
CA ALA A 490 6.82 -28.45 11.17
C ALA A 490 5.71 -29.20 10.41
N THR A 491 5.14 -30.25 11.02
CA THR A 491 4.04 -31.05 10.49
C THR A 491 2.67 -30.64 11.03
N GLY A 492 2.60 -29.66 11.93
CA GLY A 492 1.36 -29.26 12.62
C GLY A 492 0.91 -30.27 13.70
N SER A 493 1.66 -31.36 13.91
CA SER A 493 1.27 -32.45 14.81
C SER A 493 1.22 -32.07 16.30
N TYR A 494 1.95 -31.02 16.68
CA TYR A 494 1.96 -30.48 18.04
C TYR A 494 2.07 -28.96 18.01
N VAL A 495 1.40 -28.29 18.96
CA VAL A 495 1.37 -26.83 19.10
C VAL A 495 1.49 -26.48 20.58
N GLU A 496 2.26 -25.44 20.90
CA GLU A 496 2.34 -24.90 22.26
C GLU A 496 2.40 -23.37 22.30
N VAL A 497 1.85 -22.80 23.37
CA VAL A 497 1.87 -21.37 23.64
C VAL A 497 3.10 -21.03 24.49
N LEU A 498 3.93 -20.11 23.99
CA LEU A 498 5.20 -19.72 24.59
C LEU A 498 5.08 -18.54 25.55
N THR A 499 4.16 -17.60 25.28
CA THR A 499 3.97 -16.39 26.11
C THR A 499 2.59 -16.36 26.75
N THR A 500 2.48 -15.70 27.90
CA THR A 500 1.19 -15.43 28.54
C THR A 500 0.58 -14.16 27.97
N SER A 501 -0.65 -14.25 27.44
CA SER A 501 -1.48 -13.10 27.12
C SER A 501 -2.94 -13.41 27.44
N SER A 502 -3.79 -12.39 27.43
CA SER A 502 -5.23 -12.49 27.72
C SER A 502 -6.03 -12.06 26.51
N LEU A 503 -7.13 -12.77 26.21
CA LEU A 503 -8.02 -12.42 25.09
C LEU A 503 -8.46 -10.96 25.11
N TRP A 504 -8.65 -10.41 26.31
CA TRP A 504 -8.97 -9.02 26.57
C TRP A 504 -7.85 -8.36 27.36
N ILE A 505 -7.29 -7.30 26.80
CA ILE A 505 -6.34 -6.43 27.50
C ILE A 505 -7.18 -5.32 28.15
N ASN A 506 -7.33 -5.39 29.47
CA ASN A 506 -8.01 -4.37 30.26
C ASN A 506 -6.96 -3.54 31.02
N GLU A 507 -7.42 -2.69 31.95
CA GLU A 507 -6.58 -1.83 32.82
C GLU A 507 -5.55 -2.60 33.70
N SER A 508 -5.42 -3.93 33.57
CA SER A 508 -4.51 -4.79 34.33
C SER A 508 -3.07 -4.86 33.79
N LYS A 509 -2.66 -3.98 32.84
CA LYS A 509 -1.32 -3.96 32.23
C LYS A 509 -0.89 -5.26 31.52
N ASN A 510 -1.84 -6.04 31.01
CA ASN A 510 -1.50 -7.26 30.27
C ASN A 510 -0.71 -6.92 29.00
N LEU A 511 0.32 -7.69 28.71
CA LEU A 511 1.21 -7.48 27.57
C LEU A 511 0.72 -8.24 26.33
N ASN A 512 0.78 -7.57 25.18
CA ASN A 512 0.52 -8.14 23.87
C ASN A 512 1.86 -8.55 23.23
N THR A 513 1.95 -9.76 22.70
CA THR A 513 3.18 -10.28 22.09
C THR A 513 2.96 -10.63 20.62
N GLY A 514 3.97 -10.42 19.79
CA GLY A 514 3.90 -10.76 18.38
C GLY A 514 5.24 -10.68 17.64
N PHE A 515 5.22 -11.11 16.38
CA PHE A 515 6.35 -11.08 15.44
C PHE A 515 7.60 -11.80 15.97
N PRO A 516 7.51 -13.12 16.23
CA PRO A 516 8.64 -13.86 16.76
C PRO A 516 9.66 -14.23 15.68
N SER A 517 10.92 -14.42 16.09
CA SER A 517 11.98 -15.00 15.27
C SER A 517 12.84 -15.93 16.11
N PHE A 518 13.16 -17.11 15.58
CA PHE A 518 14.15 -18.00 16.20
C PHE A 518 15.57 -17.44 16.09
N SER A 519 16.41 -17.74 17.09
CA SER A 519 17.85 -17.58 17.02
C SER A 519 18.49 -18.61 16.09
N HIS A 520 19.70 -18.31 15.60
CA HIS A 520 20.47 -19.19 14.72
C HIS A 520 20.78 -20.58 15.31
N ASP A 521 20.77 -20.72 16.64
CA ASP A 521 20.98 -22.00 17.34
C ASP A 521 19.68 -22.68 17.78
N GLY A 522 18.51 -22.07 17.52
CA GLY A 522 17.20 -22.62 17.83
C GLY A 522 16.82 -22.61 19.31
N LYS A 523 17.64 -22.00 20.18
CA LYS A 523 17.41 -22.01 21.64
C LYS A 523 16.63 -20.82 22.15
N GLN A 524 16.56 -19.75 21.36
CA GLN A 524 15.94 -18.50 21.77
C GLN A 524 14.92 -18.03 20.74
N VAL A 525 13.93 -17.28 21.21
CA VAL A 525 12.96 -16.56 20.38
C VAL A 525 12.99 -15.10 20.77
N VAL A 526 13.30 -14.22 19.81
CA VAL A 526 13.07 -12.78 19.97
C VAL A 526 11.65 -12.47 19.53
N TYR A 527 10.97 -11.58 20.26
CA TYR A 527 9.63 -11.13 19.90
C TYR A 527 9.38 -9.72 20.40
N ARG A 528 8.37 -9.07 19.82
CA ARG A 528 7.89 -7.76 20.27
C ARG A 528 6.90 -7.91 21.42
N VAL A 529 7.01 -7.02 22.40
CA VAL A 529 5.98 -6.69 23.37
C VAL A 529 5.39 -5.31 23.08
N TRP A 530 4.07 -5.22 23.13
CA TRP A 530 3.28 -4.00 23.08
C TRP A 530 2.33 -3.98 24.30
N GLY A 531 2.29 -2.89 25.05
CA GLY A 531 1.30 -2.67 26.12
C GLY A 531 -0.01 -2.10 25.59
N ALA A 532 -1.13 -2.35 26.30
CA ALA A 532 -2.40 -1.66 26.04
C ALA A 532 -2.19 -0.15 25.95
N ASP A 533 -2.71 0.49 24.90
CA ASP A 533 -2.70 1.94 24.62
C ASP A 533 -1.75 2.71 25.56
N THR A 534 -0.45 2.69 25.25
CA THR A 534 0.55 3.37 26.09
C THR A 534 0.36 4.88 26.16
N ALA A 535 -0.52 5.47 25.33
CA ALA A 535 -0.89 6.88 25.45
C ALA A 535 -1.96 7.11 26.54
N LYS A 536 -2.65 6.05 27.00
CA LYS A 536 -3.77 6.14 27.93
C LYS A 536 -3.66 5.25 29.18
N TYR A 537 -3.01 4.07 29.08
CA TYR A 537 -3.02 3.03 30.11
C TYR A 537 -1.70 2.26 30.31
N GLY A 538 -0.77 2.28 29.34
CA GLY A 538 0.46 1.47 29.38
C GLY A 538 1.67 2.13 30.07
N ASP A 539 2.60 1.31 30.54
CA ASP A 539 3.94 1.73 30.99
C ASP A 539 4.91 1.62 29.81
N GLU A 540 5.42 2.75 29.31
CA GLU A 540 6.38 2.78 28.18
C GLU A 540 7.68 2.02 28.47
N THR A 541 8.02 1.81 29.75
CA THR A 541 9.20 1.02 30.11
C THR A 541 9.00 -0.47 29.88
N GLU A 542 7.75 -0.91 29.69
CA GLU A 542 7.37 -2.32 29.53
C GLU A 542 7.19 -2.73 28.05
N ILE A 543 7.31 -1.83 27.06
CA ILE A 543 7.26 -2.20 25.64
C ILE A 543 8.63 -2.65 25.10
N GLY A 544 8.73 -2.89 23.79
CA GLY A 544 9.98 -3.19 23.10
C GLY A 544 10.19 -4.69 22.89
N LEU A 545 11.45 -5.09 22.75
CA LEU A 545 11.83 -6.44 22.40
C LEU A 545 12.09 -7.29 23.64
N ARG A 546 11.79 -8.57 23.52
CA ARG A 546 12.07 -9.61 24.51
C ARG A 546 12.78 -10.78 23.85
N ILE A 547 13.60 -11.47 24.62
CA ILE A 547 14.17 -12.77 24.27
C ILE A 547 13.65 -13.81 25.26
N LEU A 548 13.03 -14.86 24.74
CA LEU A 548 12.63 -16.06 25.47
C LEU A 548 13.69 -17.14 25.25
N ASP A 549 14.23 -17.68 26.33
CA ASP A 549 14.99 -18.93 26.32
C ASP A 549 14.02 -20.13 26.34
N LEU A 550 14.14 -21.03 25.38
CA LEU A 550 13.17 -22.12 25.19
C LEU A 550 13.37 -23.29 26.17
N ASP A 551 14.57 -23.43 26.73
CA ASP A 551 14.91 -24.48 27.69
C ASP A 551 14.46 -24.08 29.10
N THR A 552 14.82 -22.87 29.53
CA THR A 552 14.55 -22.36 30.88
C THR A 552 13.20 -21.66 31.01
N ARG A 553 12.63 -21.20 29.89
CA ARG A 553 11.46 -20.31 29.82
C ARG A 553 11.69 -18.94 30.46
N GLU A 554 12.94 -18.55 30.66
CA GLU A 554 13.30 -17.21 31.13
C GLU A 554 13.08 -16.19 30.01
N ILE A 555 12.51 -15.04 30.36
CA ILE A 555 12.27 -13.92 29.45
C ILE A 555 13.14 -12.75 29.87
N THR A 556 13.99 -12.28 28.95
CA THR A 556 14.83 -11.10 29.13
C THR A 556 14.27 -9.92 28.34
N GLN A 557 14.22 -8.74 28.97
CA GLN A 557 13.92 -7.50 28.27
C GLN A 557 15.15 -6.95 27.57
N LEU A 558 15.05 -6.79 26.25
CA LEU A 558 16.15 -6.33 25.40
C LEU A 558 16.09 -4.82 25.16
N THR A 559 14.88 -4.28 24.98
CA THR A 559 14.67 -2.85 24.72
C THR A 559 13.38 -2.35 25.38
N SER A 560 13.18 -1.03 25.37
CA SER A 560 11.97 -0.35 25.85
C SER A 560 11.43 0.66 24.82
N GLY A 561 11.72 0.45 23.53
CA GLY A 561 11.28 1.30 22.44
C GLY A 561 10.00 0.80 21.77
N TRP A 562 9.41 1.62 20.91
CA TRP A 562 8.34 1.21 19.99
C TRP A 562 8.92 0.39 18.84
N ASP A 563 9.30 -0.84 19.16
CA ASP A 563 9.99 -1.74 18.26
C ASP A 563 8.99 -2.67 17.57
N ASN A 564 9.26 -3.04 16.32
CA ASN A 564 8.41 -3.89 15.54
C ASN A 564 9.21 -4.85 14.65
N LEU A 565 8.62 -6.03 14.38
CA LEU A 565 9.15 -7.04 13.45
C LEU A 565 10.63 -7.41 13.70
N PRO A 566 11.01 -7.89 14.91
CA PRO A 566 12.37 -8.33 15.15
C PRO A 566 12.69 -9.63 14.40
N SER A 567 13.91 -9.73 13.87
CA SER A 567 14.42 -10.94 13.22
C SER A 567 15.92 -11.12 13.50
N PHE A 568 16.32 -12.32 13.92
CA PHE A 568 17.74 -12.67 14.09
C PHE A 568 18.46 -12.73 12.73
N SER A 569 19.71 -12.28 12.70
CA SER A 569 20.59 -12.43 11.56
C SER A 569 20.90 -13.91 11.31
N PRO A 570 21.24 -14.29 10.06
CA PRO A 570 21.56 -15.67 9.72
C PRO A 570 22.73 -16.26 10.51
N ASP A 571 23.61 -15.45 11.07
CA ASP A 571 24.73 -15.85 11.93
C ASP A 571 24.44 -15.69 13.43
N GLY A 572 23.29 -15.13 13.80
CA GLY A 572 22.87 -14.84 15.17
C GLY A 572 23.58 -13.67 15.85
N GLU A 573 24.46 -12.93 15.15
CA GLU A 573 25.21 -11.82 15.75
C GLU A 573 24.32 -10.62 16.09
N PHE A 574 23.28 -10.38 15.28
CA PHE A 574 22.41 -9.21 15.40
C PHE A 574 20.93 -9.59 15.30
N ILE A 575 20.08 -8.69 15.76
CA ILE A 575 18.64 -8.68 15.55
C ILE A 575 18.31 -7.41 14.77
N VAL A 576 17.67 -7.54 13.61
CA VAL A 576 17.09 -6.41 12.87
C VAL A 576 15.67 -6.17 13.34
N PHE A 577 15.24 -4.91 13.41
CA PHE A 577 13.87 -4.51 13.74
C PHE A 577 13.60 -3.10 13.25
N THR A 578 12.35 -2.66 13.27
CA THR A 578 11.98 -1.25 12.99
C THR A 578 11.56 -0.56 14.27
N ARG A 579 12.02 0.67 14.53
CA ARG A 579 11.70 1.45 15.73
C ARG A 579 11.03 2.77 15.36
N LYS A 580 9.98 3.16 16.09
CA LYS A 580 9.48 4.54 16.04
C LYS A 580 10.52 5.46 16.68
N VAL A 581 11.18 6.31 15.89
CA VAL A 581 12.26 7.20 16.37
C VAL A 581 11.80 8.64 16.57
N SER A 582 10.69 9.02 15.94
CA SER A 582 10.10 10.35 16.03
C SER A 582 8.58 10.28 16.13
N SER A 583 7.92 11.43 16.13
CA SER A 583 6.47 11.48 16.08
C SER A 583 5.89 10.88 14.80
N SER A 584 6.59 10.97 13.66
CA SER A 584 6.03 10.64 12.34
C SER A 584 6.66 9.44 11.63
N ASN A 585 7.75 8.87 12.13
CA ASN A 585 8.50 7.90 11.34
C ASN A 585 9.15 6.73 12.12
N TYR A 586 9.30 5.61 11.41
CA TYR A 586 10.00 4.39 11.82
C TYR A 586 11.30 4.21 11.03
N GLU A 587 12.34 3.72 11.70
CA GLU A 587 13.66 3.45 11.09
C GLU A 587 14.10 2.00 11.33
N VAL A 588 14.86 1.45 10.39
CA VAL A 588 15.52 0.14 10.54
C VAL A 588 16.66 0.25 11.54
N CYS A 589 16.67 -0.66 12.51
CA CYS A 589 17.65 -0.73 13.58
C CYS A 589 18.26 -2.13 13.67
N THR A 590 19.46 -2.21 14.24
CA THR A 590 20.07 -3.47 14.67
C THR A 590 20.53 -3.38 16.14
N ILE A 591 20.56 -4.53 16.81
CA ILE A 591 21.07 -4.68 18.18
C ILE A 591 21.65 -6.08 18.36
N ARG A 592 22.63 -6.26 19.25
CA ARG A 592 23.09 -7.61 19.63
C ARG A 592 22.06 -8.28 20.55
N PRO A 593 22.00 -9.63 20.58
CA PRO A 593 21.09 -10.36 21.47
C PRO A 593 21.32 -10.11 22.96
N ASP A 594 22.50 -9.61 23.36
CA ASP A 594 22.81 -9.20 24.73
C ASP A 594 22.41 -7.75 25.07
N GLY A 595 21.80 -7.03 24.12
CA GLY A 595 21.34 -5.65 24.27
C GLY A 595 22.40 -4.60 23.97
N THR A 596 23.61 -4.99 23.60
CA THR A 596 24.69 -4.06 23.24
C THR A 596 24.66 -3.67 21.76
N ASP A 597 25.47 -2.68 21.37
CA ASP A 597 25.70 -2.30 19.98
C ASP A 597 24.41 -1.95 19.20
N PHE A 598 23.51 -1.20 19.85
CA PHE A 598 22.31 -0.66 19.21
C PHE A 598 22.68 0.37 18.13
N ARG A 599 22.12 0.22 16.93
CA ARG A 599 22.35 1.08 15.77
C ARG A 599 21.04 1.41 15.07
N ILE A 600 20.92 2.65 14.60
CA ILE A 600 19.90 3.10 13.65
C ILE A 600 20.56 3.15 12.27
N LEU A 601 20.01 2.45 11.29
CA LEU A 601 20.63 2.24 9.97
C LEU A 601 20.03 3.11 8.86
N THR A 602 18.86 3.70 9.08
CA THR A 602 18.11 4.53 8.14
C THR A 602 17.77 5.89 8.78
N SER A 603 17.49 6.89 7.95
CA SER A 603 17.23 8.27 8.42
C SER A 603 16.49 9.14 7.40
N SER A 604 15.61 8.57 6.58
CA SER A 604 15.00 9.29 5.45
C SER A 604 13.87 10.24 5.87
N GLY A 605 13.36 10.10 7.10
CA GLY A 605 12.15 10.78 7.57
C GLY A 605 10.85 10.08 7.14
N ALA A 606 10.92 9.16 6.16
CA ALA A 606 9.82 8.29 5.80
C ALA A 606 9.67 7.12 6.80
N ASN A 607 8.61 6.34 6.64
CA ASN A 607 8.43 5.11 7.39
C ASN A 607 9.15 3.93 6.73
N ASP A 608 10.02 3.28 7.50
CA ASP A 608 10.64 2.01 7.14
C ASP A 608 9.95 0.85 7.88
N ALA A 609 9.57 -0.19 7.13
CA ALA A 609 8.79 -1.33 7.58
C ALA A 609 9.34 -2.65 7.03
N HIS A 610 8.88 -3.78 7.59
CA HIS A 610 9.14 -5.13 7.06
C HIS A 610 10.63 -5.46 6.85
N ALA A 611 11.49 -4.98 7.76
CA ALA A 611 12.92 -5.28 7.69
C ALA A 611 13.18 -6.77 7.92
N VAL A 612 13.91 -7.39 7.00
CA VAL A 612 14.25 -8.81 7.00
C VAL A 612 15.71 -9.01 6.60
N TRP A 613 16.33 -10.07 7.11
CA TRP A 613 17.65 -10.49 6.66
C TRP A 613 17.56 -11.29 5.36
N ARG A 614 18.47 -11.01 4.43
CA ARG A 614 18.89 -11.95 3.41
C ARG A 614 19.92 -12.89 4.01
N GLN A 615 19.98 -14.11 3.50
CA GLN A 615 20.79 -15.17 4.09
C GLN A 615 22.31 -14.93 3.95
N ASP A 616 22.73 -14.00 3.10
CA ASP A 616 24.13 -13.53 3.01
C ASP A 616 24.46 -12.36 3.95
N GLY A 617 23.53 -12.00 4.85
CA GLY A 617 23.72 -10.94 5.84
C GLY A 617 23.35 -9.54 5.36
N LYS A 618 22.80 -9.36 4.15
CA LYS A 618 22.19 -8.08 3.76
C LYS A 618 20.82 -7.89 4.41
N ILE A 619 20.35 -6.65 4.47
CA ILE A 619 19.01 -6.30 4.99
C ILE A 619 18.15 -5.80 3.85
N MET A 620 16.92 -6.28 3.76
CA MET A 620 15.87 -5.74 2.89
C MET A 620 14.74 -5.16 3.74
N TRP A 621 14.06 -4.12 3.25
CA TRP A 621 12.93 -3.49 3.94
C TRP A 621 12.02 -2.76 2.95
N SER A 622 10.81 -2.42 3.37
CA SER A 622 9.90 -1.53 2.63
C SER A 622 10.08 -0.09 3.12
N SER A 623 10.19 0.87 2.21
CA SER A 623 10.49 2.26 2.54
C SER A 623 9.72 3.25 1.68
N GLY A 624 9.29 4.34 2.32
CA GLY A 624 8.78 5.55 1.66
C GLY A 624 9.83 6.60 1.32
N MET A 625 11.14 6.27 1.34
CA MET A 625 12.20 7.29 1.30
C MET A 625 12.21 8.21 0.07
N TYR A 626 11.49 7.86 -1.00
CA TYR A 626 11.32 8.66 -2.23
C TYR A 626 9.96 9.36 -2.33
N GLY A 627 9.27 9.51 -1.18
CA GLY A 627 7.99 10.21 -1.12
C GLY A 627 6.82 9.44 -1.70
N PHE A 628 5.67 10.11 -1.78
CA PHE A 628 4.53 9.62 -2.52
C PHE A 628 4.85 9.61 -4.02
N GLN A 629 4.43 8.55 -4.71
CA GLN A 629 4.48 8.51 -6.18
C GLN A 629 3.17 8.96 -6.83
N TYR A 630 2.13 9.17 -6.02
CA TYR A 630 0.81 9.59 -6.45
C TYR A 630 0.07 10.38 -5.36
N GLU A 631 -1.05 11.04 -5.71
CA GLU A 631 -1.90 11.72 -4.71
C GLU A 631 -2.60 10.69 -3.82
N CYS A 632 -2.28 10.64 -2.53
CA CYS A 632 -2.70 9.55 -1.64
C CYS A 632 -4.22 9.46 -1.46
N ALA A 633 -4.92 10.59 -1.51
CA ALA A 633 -6.37 10.65 -1.31
C ALA A 633 -7.20 10.01 -2.44
N LEU A 634 -6.57 9.60 -3.56
CA LEU A 634 -7.29 9.20 -4.77
C LEU A 634 -7.57 7.71 -4.89
N TYR A 635 -6.71 6.87 -4.31
CA TYR A 635 -7.00 5.46 -4.12
C TYR A 635 -7.41 5.18 -2.68
N ASP A 636 -7.97 4.01 -2.49
CA ASP A 636 -8.41 3.43 -1.22
C ASP A 636 -7.88 1.99 -1.21
N ASP A 637 -7.87 1.35 -0.04
CA ASP A 637 -7.30 0.00 0.14
C ASP A 637 -5.79 -0.12 -0.15
N THR A 638 -5.10 1.01 -0.27
CA THR A 638 -3.64 1.08 -0.32
C THR A 638 -3.12 1.53 1.04
N PHE A 639 -2.59 0.58 1.81
CA PHE A 639 -1.79 0.88 2.99
C PHE A 639 -0.41 1.36 2.52
N GLN A 640 0.21 2.30 3.24
CA GLN A 640 1.52 2.89 2.91
C GLN A 640 1.76 3.12 1.40
N PRO A 641 1.07 4.08 0.75
CA PRO A 641 1.13 4.29 -0.71
C PRO A 641 2.48 4.87 -1.24
N TYR A 642 3.58 4.42 -0.65
CA TYR A 642 4.96 4.76 -0.94
C TYR A 642 5.94 3.61 -0.61
N GLY A 643 5.49 2.39 -0.30
CA GLY A 643 6.37 1.28 0.11
C GLY A 643 7.14 0.65 -1.05
N GLN A 644 8.37 1.11 -1.32
CA GLN A 644 9.30 0.45 -2.23
C GLN A 644 10.18 -0.54 -1.47
N ILE A 645 10.54 -1.67 -2.09
CA ILE A 645 11.49 -2.60 -1.50
C ILE A 645 12.90 -2.09 -1.71
N MET A 646 13.67 -2.02 -0.63
CA MET A 646 15.06 -1.58 -0.59
C MET A 646 15.97 -2.71 -0.13
N ILE A 647 17.27 -2.63 -0.44
CA ILE A 647 18.31 -3.52 0.09
C ILE A 647 19.57 -2.72 0.46
N MET A 648 20.25 -3.13 1.53
CA MET A 648 21.48 -2.51 2.05
C MET A 648 22.42 -3.55 2.67
N ASP A 649 23.67 -3.14 2.91
CA ASP A 649 24.60 -3.90 3.73
C ASP A 649 24.20 -3.88 5.22
N SER A 650 24.67 -4.84 6.01
CA SER A 650 24.33 -4.99 7.42
C SER A 650 24.70 -3.77 8.29
N ASP A 651 25.63 -2.94 7.82
CA ASP A 651 26.04 -1.69 8.48
C ASP A 651 25.20 -0.46 8.06
N GLY A 652 24.22 -0.65 7.18
CA GLY A 652 23.36 0.41 6.66
C GLY A 652 23.90 1.10 5.40
N SER A 653 25.06 0.72 4.88
CA SER A 653 25.63 1.30 3.66
C SER A 653 25.06 0.68 2.37
N ASN A 654 25.38 1.27 1.22
CA ASN A 654 25.04 0.74 -0.12
C ASN A 654 23.54 0.45 -0.36
N LYS A 655 22.68 1.36 0.12
CA LYS A 655 21.23 1.31 -0.10
C LYS A 655 20.89 1.39 -1.59
N ARG A 656 20.00 0.52 -2.08
CA ARG A 656 19.42 0.60 -3.43
C ARG A 656 17.99 0.08 -3.46
N ALA A 657 17.17 0.58 -4.39
CA ALA A 657 15.83 0.08 -4.62
C ALA A 657 15.84 -1.27 -5.37
N LEU A 658 14.88 -2.12 -5.05
CA LEU A 658 14.54 -3.38 -5.72
C LEU A 658 13.23 -3.30 -6.49
N THR A 659 12.35 -2.35 -6.16
CA THR A 659 11.10 -2.08 -6.90
C THR A 659 10.94 -0.60 -7.20
N ASN A 660 10.13 -0.27 -8.20
CA ASN A 660 9.79 1.10 -8.58
C ASN A 660 8.40 1.12 -9.20
N SER A 661 7.38 1.08 -8.33
CA SER A 661 5.96 1.09 -8.70
C SER A 661 5.20 2.09 -7.83
N ILE A 662 4.00 2.48 -8.26
CA ILE A 662 3.12 3.38 -7.50
C ILE A 662 2.39 2.70 -6.33
N TRP A 663 2.59 1.39 -6.15
CA TRP A 663 1.90 0.55 -5.17
C TRP A 663 2.81 0.23 -3.98
N GLU A 664 2.24 -0.36 -2.92
CA GLU A 664 3.06 -0.93 -1.85
C GLU A 664 3.61 -2.30 -2.30
N ASP A 665 4.92 -2.39 -2.48
CA ASP A 665 5.66 -3.64 -2.64
C ASP A 665 6.37 -3.96 -1.32
N SER A 666 6.12 -5.14 -0.75
CA SER A 666 6.61 -5.46 0.59
C SER A 666 6.94 -6.92 0.86
N MET A 667 7.55 -7.16 2.02
CA MET A 667 7.84 -8.49 2.57
C MET A 667 8.66 -9.40 1.63
N PRO A 668 9.85 -8.95 1.18
CA PRO A 668 10.67 -9.68 0.23
C PRO A 668 11.31 -10.95 0.79
N LEU A 669 11.46 -11.98 -0.05
CA LEU A 669 12.29 -13.17 0.20
C LEU A 669 13.05 -13.58 -1.05
N PHE A 670 14.38 -13.63 -1.00
CA PHE A 670 15.20 -14.22 -2.07
C PHE A 670 15.26 -15.74 -1.94
N LEU A 671 15.09 -16.42 -3.07
CA LEU A 671 15.26 -17.88 -3.25
C LEU A 671 16.29 -18.14 -4.36
N PRO A 672 17.60 -18.23 -4.04
CA PRO A 672 18.66 -18.44 -5.03
C PRO A 672 18.65 -19.85 -5.63
N ASN A 673 18.96 -19.95 -6.93
CA ASN A 673 19.09 -21.23 -7.64
C ASN A 673 20.27 -22.08 -7.14
N ASP A 674 21.35 -21.43 -6.68
CA ASP A 674 22.58 -22.11 -6.29
C ASP A 674 22.55 -22.64 -4.84
N TRP A 675 21.43 -22.46 -4.14
CA TRP A 675 21.17 -23.08 -2.83
C TRP A 675 20.36 -24.37 -2.93
N PHE A 676 20.21 -24.89 -4.16
CA PHE A 676 19.61 -26.18 -4.48
C PHE A 676 20.67 -27.22 -4.87
#